data_AF-A0A813L721-F1
#
_entry.id   AF-A0A813L721-F1
#
_cell.length_a   1.000
_cell.length_b   1.000
_cell.length_c   1.000
_cell.angle_alpha   90.00
_cell.angle_beta   90.00
_cell.angle_gamma   90.00
#
_symmetry.space_group_name_H-M   'P 1'
#
loop_
_entity.id
_entity.type
_entity.pdbx_description
1 polymer ?
#
loop_
_entity_poly.entity_id
_entity_poly.type
_entity_poly.pdbx_seq_one_letter_code
_entity_poly.pdbx_strand_id
1 'polypeptide(L)'
;MTAAGKYPPSQTFVLGIGVAGLAAIGTSRALGSVVRAWDVRDVSDQVHSMGAKWVTVDFKEDGAGQGGYAKESSDAFKEAQQATFKKVLSEVDIAITTAAIPGRRSPLLITKDAVDAMKPGSVIVDLASIGGGNCELTRPGEAYTTANGVTIIGYNDMPARMANQSSAMYSQNMANLLKHVHAKGKAADFLPNLYGALDQGEKGDIVSRSIVCCRKGELVQMPPPPQPTPVKPKVVVDPNKGKVPVSPLRAAISAAIALTVGICCMLYLGEGVKTSLLTTFLLAGAAGYQAVWGVAHALHTPLMSVTNAISGMTAVGGLLLLERSNSGGASFLAAIAILVSAVNIIGGFVVSQRMLNLFSKKGSVDYSPFMLLPGLVFLIVSLTRPELLQAVTTVSALLCVCAIGALASMSSANAGCKFGMVGVFGAMSATMVGLSQTNLEIAAVLLSLGGGLGLYVGLQVSPIALPQTVAAFHSLVGLAAMATSIGSYVANPIGGASMENISAVFGDFIGGVTLTGSLVAYGKLNGDLSSKPLALPGKNYLNLGGLLSFIGLTYAFLHQPDGIDGILILCLIGLLACAMGVHLVGSVGGGDMPVCITVLNSYSGWALVAEGFLLNSAVLTIVGSLIGFSGGILTKIMCDGMNRDIFNVIFGGYANTVVAQGEDTGPKEHVETSVAATAEMLCNAKEVLVVPGYGMAMARAQGAMGELASVLRAHDINMKFGVHPVAGRMPGQMNVLLAEAGVPHEWVLEMDEVNPTMENVDVVLVVGANDVVNSAAQEVEGCAIWGMPVIEVWRSKKVIFCKRSMGGGYADLENPVFFKENTEMLLGDAKKTADALAAKVRERLEQV
;
A
#
# COMPACT_ATOMS: atom_id res chain seq x y z
N MET A 1 23.19 23.45 -25.78
CA MET A 1 24.10 24.52 -25.31
C MET A 1 25.50 23.96 -25.39
N THR A 2 26.40 24.59 -26.12
CA THR A 2 27.82 24.19 -26.18
C THR A 2 28.71 25.43 -25.98
N ALA A 3 30.02 25.23 -25.85
CA ALA A 3 30.99 26.33 -25.79
C ALA A 3 30.97 27.21 -27.06
N ALA A 4 30.46 26.70 -28.18
CA ALA A 4 30.31 27.43 -29.44
C ALA A 4 28.98 28.22 -29.54
N GLY A 5 28.15 28.23 -28.48
CA GLY A 5 26.93 29.01 -28.40
C GLY A 5 25.64 28.19 -28.27
N LYS A 6 24.51 28.88 -28.34
CA LYS A 6 23.17 28.31 -28.23
C LYS A 6 22.54 28.26 -29.62
N TYR A 7 22.33 27.05 -30.14
CA TYR A 7 21.48 26.84 -31.31
C TYR A 7 20.06 26.46 -30.84
N PRO A 8 19.00 27.09 -31.38
CA PRO A 8 17.64 26.69 -31.09
C PRO A 8 17.35 25.30 -31.70
N PRO A 9 16.52 24.48 -31.06
CA PRO A 9 16.03 23.25 -31.68
C PRO A 9 15.20 23.59 -32.92
N SER A 10 15.23 22.71 -33.91
CA SER A 10 14.35 22.82 -35.08
C SER A 10 12.88 22.85 -34.64
N GLN A 11 12.06 23.50 -35.46
CA GLN A 11 10.62 23.58 -35.26
C GLN A 11 9.93 22.78 -36.36
N THR A 12 9.12 21.78 -35.98
CA THR A 12 8.36 20.95 -36.92
C THR A 12 6.86 21.24 -36.77
N PHE A 13 6.15 21.42 -37.88
CA PHE A 13 4.69 21.50 -37.93
C PHE A 13 4.09 20.28 -38.62
N VAL A 14 3.25 19.51 -37.90
CA VAL A 14 2.58 18.32 -38.44
C VAL A 14 1.10 18.62 -38.67
N LEU A 15 0.66 18.41 -39.91
CA LEU A 15 -0.69 18.70 -40.39
C LEU A 15 -1.41 17.39 -40.74
N GLY A 16 -2.44 17.04 -39.97
CA GLY A 16 -3.11 15.74 -40.00
C GLY A 16 -2.46 14.76 -39.03
N ILE A 17 -3.25 14.30 -38.04
CA ILE A 17 -2.81 13.51 -36.88
C ILE A 17 -3.53 12.15 -36.90
N GLY A 18 -3.40 11.47 -38.04
CA GLY A 18 -3.63 10.04 -38.13
C GLY A 18 -2.40 9.25 -37.64
N VAL A 19 -2.28 8.00 -38.08
CA VAL A 19 -1.13 7.14 -37.74
C VAL A 19 0.21 7.76 -38.18
N ALA A 20 0.27 8.24 -39.44
CA ALA A 20 1.48 8.86 -39.98
C ALA A 20 1.84 10.16 -39.24
N GLY A 21 0.84 10.97 -38.90
CA GLY A 21 1.03 12.22 -38.14
C GLY A 21 1.58 11.99 -36.73
N LEU A 22 1.01 11.03 -35.98
CA LEU A 22 1.52 10.66 -34.65
C LEU A 22 2.94 10.10 -34.74
N ALA A 23 3.23 9.24 -35.71
CA ALA A 23 4.59 8.73 -35.94
C ALA A 23 5.59 9.85 -36.27
N ALA A 24 5.18 10.83 -37.08
CA ALA A 24 5.98 12.01 -37.39
C ALA A 24 6.23 12.89 -36.16
N ILE A 25 5.23 13.08 -35.29
CA ILE A 25 5.39 13.79 -34.02
C ILE A 25 6.42 13.08 -33.13
N GLY A 26 6.20 11.78 -32.87
CA GLY A 26 7.07 11.00 -31.99
C GLY A 26 8.51 10.98 -32.48
N THR A 27 8.71 10.78 -33.78
CA THR A 27 10.05 10.76 -34.39
C THR A 27 10.72 12.14 -34.32
N SER A 28 10.01 13.21 -34.66
CA SER A 28 10.55 14.57 -34.62
C SER A 28 10.92 15.00 -33.18
N ARG A 29 10.08 14.64 -32.19
CA ARG A 29 10.36 14.88 -30.77
C ARG A 29 11.57 14.10 -30.28
N ALA A 30 11.67 12.82 -30.63
CA ALA A 30 12.81 11.97 -30.26
C ALA A 30 14.14 12.51 -30.84
N LEU A 31 14.09 13.13 -32.02
CA LEU A 31 15.23 13.83 -32.64
C LEU A 31 15.51 15.22 -32.04
N GLY A 32 14.73 15.68 -31.07
CA GLY A 32 14.94 16.94 -30.35
C GLY A 32 14.23 18.17 -30.95
N SER A 33 13.38 17.99 -31.97
CA SER A 33 12.56 19.08 -32.53
C SER A 33 11.45 19.50 -31.56
N VAL A 34 11.09 20.78 -31.60
CA VAL A 34 9.85 21.27 -30.97
C VAL A 34 8.74 21.11 -31.98
N VAL A 35 7.80 20.23 -31.66
CA VAL A 35 6.72 19.87 -32.58
C VAL A 35 5.44 20.62 -32.24
N ARG A 36 4.85 21.25 -33.26
CA ARG A 36 3.50 21.79 -33.26
C ARG A 36 2.64 20.91 -34.17
N ALA A 37 1.38 20.74 -33.85
CA ALA A 37 0.52 19.83 -34.58
C ALA A 37 -0.92 20.33 -34.67
N TRP A 38 -1.60 19.95 -35.74
CA TRP A 38 -3.00 20.28 -36.00
C TRP A 38 -3.71 19.16 -36.75
N ASP A 39 -4.97 18.89 -36.37
CA ASP A 39 -5.92 18.05 -37.09
C ASP A 39 -7.28 18.76 -37.10
N VAL A 40 -8.13 18.42 -38.07
CA VAL A 40 -9.52 18.89 -38.12
C VAL A 40 -10.39 18.26 -37.04
N ARG A 41 -9.99 17.08 -36.54
CA ARG A 41 -10.56 16.42 -35.36
C ARG A 41 -9.87 16.94 -34.10
N ASP A 42 -10.61 17.06 -33.01
CA ASP A 42 -9.99 17.34 -31.71
C ASP A 42 -9.31 16.08 -31.16
N VAL A 43 -8.03 15.93 -31.53
CA VAL A 43 -7.12 14.89 -31.01
C VAL A 43 -5.99 15.51 -30.19
N SER A 44 -6.27 16.67 -29.59
CA SER A 44 -5.29 17.45 -28.81
C SER A 44 -4.69 16.65 -27.66
N ASP A 45 -5.48 15.79 -27.00
CA ASP A 45 -4.99 14.88 -25.96
C ASP A 45 -3.87 13.94 -26.46
N GLN A 46 -4.01 13.38 -27.67
CA GLN A 46 -2.98 12.52 -28.25
C GLN A 46 -1.72 13.33 -28.54
N VAL A 47 -1.87 14.53 -29.08
CA VAL A 47 -0.74 15.44 -29.35
C VAL A 47 -0.01 15.84 -28.07
N HIS A 48 -0.74 16.19 -27.01
CA HIS A 48 -0.16 16.52 -25.71
C HIS A 48 0.53 15.32 -25.06
N SER A 49 -0.04 14.11 -25.17
CA SER A 49 0.58 12.89 -24.65
C SER A 49 1.93 12.58 -25.31
N MET A 50 2.11 12.99 -26.56
CA MET A 50 3.39 12.89 -27.28
C MET A 50 4.33 14.08 -27.02
N GLY A 51 3.94 15.02 -26.15
CA GLY A 51 4.72 16.21 -25.79
C GLY A 51 4.83 17.25 -26.90
N ALA A 52 3.90 17.27 -27.85
CA ALA A 52 3.80 18.29 -28.89
C ALA A 52 2.77 19.37 -28.52
N LYS A 53 2.86 20.55 -29.16
CA LYS A 53 1.95 21.67 -28.93
C LYS A 53 0.79 21.63 -29.92
N TRP A 54 -0.44 21.63 -29.41
CA TRP A 54 -1.64 21.77 -30.22
C TRP A 54 -1.73 23.20 -30.77
N VAL A 55 -1.96 23.34 -32.08
CA VAL A 55 -2.26 24.62 -32.71
C VAL A 55 -3.78 24.80 -32.73
N THR A 56 -4.27 25.91 -32.21
CA THR A 56 -5.71 26.23 -32.24
C THR A 56 -6.00 27.19 -33.40
N VAL A 57 -7.07 26.91 -34.14
CA VAL A 57 -7.66 27.86 -35.10
C VAL A 57 -8.85 28.51 -34.40
N ASP A 58 -8.88 29.84 -34.30
CA ASP A 58 -9.93 30.61 -33.63
C ASP A 58 -11.24 30.61 -34.45
N PHE A 59 -11.89 29.46 -34.57
CA PHE A 59 -13.18 29.28 -35.24
C PHE A 59 -13.91 28.04 -34.70
N LYS A 60 -15.12 28.20 -34.17
CA LYS A 60 -15.92 27.08 -33.61
C LYS A 60 -16.76 26.42 -34.70
N GLU A 61 -16.26 25.33 -35.28
CA GLU A 61 -17.02 24.42 -36.15
C GLU A 61 -16.64 22.97 -35.79
N ASP A 62 -17.62 22.06 -35.69
CA ASP A 62 -17.36 20.63 -35.45
C ASP A 62 -16.96 19.94 -36.75
N GLY A 63 -15.68 19.60 -36.87
CA GLY A 63 -15.08 19.02 -38.07
C GLY A 63 -15.14 17.49 -38.14
N ALA A 64 -15.73 16.82 -37.14
CA ALA A 64 -15.80 15.36 -37.09
C ALA A 64 -16.87 14.80 -38.04
N GLY A 65 -16.47 13.89 -38.92
CA GLY A 65 -17.36 13.05 -39.75
C GLY A 65 -17.70 11.72 -39.07
N GLN A 66 -18.58 10.93 -39.69
CA GLN A 66 -18.90 9.58 -39.20
C GLN A 66 -17.69 8.64 -39.31
N GLY A 67 -17.50 7.78 -38.30
CA GLY A 67 -16.46 6.74 -38.30
C GLY A 67 -15.03 7.22 -38.03
N GLY A 68 -14.83 8.42 -37.47
CA GLY A 68 -13.49 8.95 -37.14
C GLY A 68 -12.76 9.64 -38.31
N TYR A 69 -13.44 9.82 -39.45
CA TYR A 69 -12.98 10.59 -40.61
C TYR A 69 -13.42 12.05 -40.52
N ALA A 70 -12.76 12.94 -41.26
CA ALA A 70 -13.07 14.38 -41.31
C ALA A 70 -14.21 14.74 -42.27
N LYS A 71 -14.99 15.79 -41.96
CA LYS A 71 -15.96 16.41 -42.88
C LYS A 71 -15.34 17.63 -43.60
N GLU A 72 -15.86 18.00 -44.77
CA GLU A 72 -15.48 19.23 -45.47
C GLU A 72 -15.95 20.47 -44.70
N SER A 73 -15.00 21.35 -44.36
CA SER A 73 -15.22 22.54 -43.53
C SER A 73 -15.82 23.72 -44.30
N SER A 74 -16.48 24.64 -43.60
CA SER A 74 -17.00 25.89 -44.17
C SER A 74 -15.89 26.78 -44.76
N ASP A 75 -16.23 27.65 -45.72
CA ASP A 75 -15.24 28.53 -46.37
C ASP A 75 -14.65 29.57 -45.39
N ALA A 76 -15.44 30.02 -44.41
CA ALA A 76 -14.96 30.89 -43.34
C ALA A 76 -13.93 30.19 -42.42
N PHE A 77 -14.12 28.90 -42.13
CA PHE A 77 -13.14 28.10 -41.40
C PHE A 77 -11.85 27.92 -42.21
N LYS A 78 -11.96 27.66 -43.53
CA LYS A 78 -10.79 27.54 -44.41
C LYS A 78 -9.96 28.82 -44.42
N GLU A 79 -10.60 29.99 -44.44
CA GLU A 79 -9.86 31.27 -44.40
C GLU A 79 -9.11 31.47 -43.07
N ALA A 80 -9.77 31.23 -41.93
CA ALA A 80 -9.14 31.31 -40.60
C ALA A 80 -8.01 30.27 -40.42
N GLN A 81 -8.22 29.07 -40.95
CA GLN A 81 -7.23 27.99 -40.98
C GLN A 81 -6.00 28.40 -41.79
N GLN A 82 -6.20 28.93 -43.00
CA GLN A 82 -5.10 29.37 -43.87
C GLN A 82 -4.30 30.51 -43.26
N ALA A 83 -4.96 31.48 -42.60
CA ALA A 83 -4.28 32.56 -41.89
C ALA A 83 -3.40 32.03 -40.74
N THR A 84 -3.92 31.10 -39.94
CA THR A 84 -3.17 30.44 -38.85
C THR A 84 -2.00 29.64 -39.40
N PHE A 85 -2.21 28.86 -40.46
CA PHE A 85 -1.16 28.03 -41.05
C PHE A 85 -0.04 28.86 -41.67
N LYS A 86 -0.36 29.93 -42.40
CA LYS A 86 0.64 30.86 -42.94
C LYS A 86 1.51 31.44 -41.83
N LYS A 87 0.91 31.84 -40.70
CA LYS A 87 1.65 32.34 -39.54
C LYS A 87 2.58 31.27 -38.96
N VAL A 88 2.07 30.06 -38.68
CA VAL A 88 2.89 28.98 -38.11
C VAL A 88 4.01 28.56 -39.08
N LEU A 89 3.72 28.44 -40.37
CA LEU A 89 4.67 28.06 -41.41
C LEU A 89 5.83 29.06 -41.54
N SER A 90 5.60 30.36 -41.30
CA SER A 90 6.68 31.36 -41.29
C SER A 90 7.68 31.20 -40.13
N GLU A 91 7.27 30.52 -39.04
CA GLU A 91 8.11 30.32 -37.85
C GLU A 91 8.85 28.98 -37.85
N VAL A 92 8.31 27.96 -38.52
CA VAL A 92 8.84 26.59 -38.49
C VAL A 92 9.87 26.33 -39.59
N ASP A 93 10.66 25.28 -39.40
CA ASP A 93 11.73 24.88 -40.34
C ASP A 93 11.32 23.65 -41.15
N ILE A 94 10.42 22.82 -40.62
CA ILE A 94 9.93 21.59 -41.26
C ILE A 94 8.39 21.55 -41.18
N ALA A 95 7.73 21.27 -42.29
CA ALA A 95 6.30 20.96 -42.33
C ALA A 95 6.07 19.54 -42.86
N ILE A 96 5.25 18.74 -42.17
CA ILE A 96 4.89 17.38 -42.58
C ILE A 96 3.38 17.31 -42.70
N THR A 97 2.88 17.04 -43.91
CA THR A 97 1.44 16.97 -44.19
C THR A 97 1.01 15.53 -44.46
N THR A 98 -0.05 15.10 -43.79
CA THR A 98 -0.57 13.73 -43.85
C THR A 98 -2.08 13.64 -44.06
N ALA A 99 -2.72 14.78 -44.33
CA ALA A 99 -4.17 14.85 -44.45
C ALA A 99 -4.63 14.21 -45.77
N ALA A 100 -5.32 13.08 -45.67
CA ALA A 100 -5.88 12.36 -46.81
C ALA A 100 -7.34 12.00 -46.54
N ILE A 101 -8.18 12.14 -47.57
CA ILE A 101 -9.59 11.76 -47.51
C ILE A 101 -9.80 10.64 -48.54
N PRO A 102 -10.13 9.39 -48.11
CA PRO A 102 -10.32 8.28 -49.03
C PRO A 102 -11.32 8.58 -50.14
N GLY A 103 -10.95 8.24 -51.39
CA GLY A 103 -11.81 8.42 -52.57
C GLY A 103 -11.96 9.86 -53.08
N ARG A 104 -11.24 10.83 -52.50
CA ARG A 104 -11.25 12.24 -52.92
C ARG A 104 -9.83 12.80 -53.00
N ARG A 105 -9.70 13.98 -53.61
CA ARG A 105 -8.45 14.75 -53.59
C ARG A 105 -8.10 15.13 -52.14
N SER A 106 -6.83 15.03 -51.77
CA SER A 106 -6.30 15.51 -50.50
C SER A 106 -6.60 17.01 -50.33
N PRO A 107 -6.98 17.46 -49.13
CA PRO A 107 -7.30 18.87 -48.89
C PRO A 107 -6.05 19.74 -49.06
N LEU A 108 -6.23 20.90 -49.70
CA LEU A 108 -5.15 21.89 -49.82
C LEU A 108 -4.98 22.62 -48.48
N LEU A 109 -3.85 22.40 -47.81
CA LEU A 109 -3.54 22.99 -46.50
C LEU A 109 -2.44 24.04 -46.58
N ILE A 110 -1.52 23.91 -47.53
CA ILE A 110 -0.39 24.83 -47.71
C ILE A 110 -0.50 25.48 -49.09
N THR A 111 -0.81 26.78 -49.11
CA THR A 111 -0.87 27.60 -50.33
C THR A 111 0.52 28.06 -50.75
N LYS A 112 0.68 28.46 -52.01
CA LYS A 112 1.93 29.03 -52.53
C LYS A 112 2.44 30.19 -51.66
N ASP A 113 1.55 31.12 -51.28
CA ASP A 113 1.87 32.25 -50.41
C ASP A 113 2.39 31.84 -49.02
N ALA A 114 1.96 30.68 -48.51
CA ALA A 114 2.44 30.14 -47.24
C ALA A 114 3.83 29.49 -47.40
N VAL A 115 4.11 28.85 -48.55
CA VAL A 115 5.45 28.36 -48.88
C VAL A 115 6.43 29.52 -49.04
N ASP A 116 6.02 30.59 -49.73
CA ASP A 116 6.83 31.79 -49.96
C ASP A 116 7.21 32.50 -48.64
N ALA A 117 6.39 32.36 -47.60
CA ALA A 117 6.62 32.92 -46.26
C ALA A 117 7.56 32.09 -45.37
N MET A 118 7.91 30.86 -45.75
CA MET A 118 8.83 30.01 -44.98
C MET A 118 10.28 30.49 -45.13
N LYS A 119 11.13 30.17 -44.15
CA LYS A 119 12.56 30.51 -44.19
C LYS A 119 13.27 29.75 -45.32
N PRO A 120 14.23 30.36 -46.03
CA PRO A 120 15.09 29.63 -46.97
C PRO A 120 15.79 28.45 -46.27
N GLY A 121 15.82 27.29 -46.93
CA GLY A 121 16.33 26.03 -46.36
C GLY A 121 15.29 25.19 -45.61
N SER A 122 14.05 25.69 -45.46
CA SER A 122 12.95 24.89 -44.87
C SER A 122 12.57 23.70 -45.74
N VAL A 123 11.95 22.69 -45.13
CA VAL A 123 11.54 21.46 -45.82
C VAL A 123 10.04 21.19 -45.62
N ILE A 124 9.34 20.90 -46.71
CA ILE A 124 7.97 20.39 -46.70
C ILE A 124 8.00 18.93 -47.13
N VAL A 125 7.43 18.04 -46.32
CA VAL A 125 7.25 16.62 -46.65
C VAL A 125 5.75 16.36 -46.81
N ASP A 126 5.32 16.13 -48.05
CA ASP A 126 3.92 15.93 -48.39
C ASP A 126 3.61 14.44 -48.58
N LEU A 127 3.18 13.79 -47.50
CA LEU A 127 2.81 12.36 -47.53
C LEU A 127 1.47 12.10 -48.24
N ALA A 128 0.74 13.17 -48.57
CA ALA A 128 -0.55 13.08 -49.27
C ALA A 128 -0.42 13.35 -50.78
N SER A 129 0.81 13.32 -51.33
CA SER A 129 1.11 13.55 -52.75
C SER A 129 0.34 12.62 -53.69
N ILE A 130 0.12 11.36 -53.31
CA ILE A 130 -0.65 10.36 -54.07
C ILE A 130 -2.10 10.83 -54.29
N GLY A 131 -2.69 11.51 -53.31
CA GLY A 131 -4.05 12.05 -53.39
C GLY A 131 -4.14 13.44 -54.00
N GLY A 132 -3.07 13.94 -54.63
CA GLY A 132 -3.01 15.29 -55.21
C GLY A 132 -2.33 16.35 -54.34
N GLY A 133 -1.76 15.95 -53.20
CA GLY A 133 -0.93 16.80 -52.31
C GLY A 133 -1.71 17.72 -51.38
N ASN A 134 -1.16 17.97 -50.19
CA ASN A 134 -1.65 19.03 -49.28
C ASN A 134 -0.99 20.39 -49.56
N CYS A 135 0.11 20.43 -50.30
CA CYS A 135 0.79 21.66 -50.70
C CYS A 135 0.56 21.97 -52.19
N GLU A 136 0.23 23.23 -52.50
CA GLU A 136 -0.08 23.69 -53.86
C GLU A 136 1.07 23.47 -54.84
N LEU A 137 2.30 23.56 -54.33
CA LEU A 137 3.54 23.42 -55.11
C LEU A 137 4.05 21.97 -55.16
N THR A 138 3.35 20.98 -54.58
CA THR A 138 3.80 19.58 -54.61
C THR A 138 3.83 19.04 -56.04
N ARG A 139 4.96 18.43 -56.42
CA ARG A 139 5.11 17.64 -57.65
C ARG A 139 5.13 16.15 -57.27
N PRO A 140 4.07 15.38 -57.57
CA PRO A 140 4.00 13.98 -57.14
C PRO A 140 5.16 13.14 -57.67
N GLY A 141 5.80 12.39 -56.79
CA GLY A 141 6.96 11.53 -57.09
C GLY A 141 8.31 12.23 -57.08
N GLU A 142 8.35 13.55 -56.92
CA GLU A 142 9.59 14.34 -57.01
C GLU A 142 9.95 15.05 -55.70
N ALA A 143 11.24 15.35 -55.54
CA ALA A 143 11.72 16.31 -54.57
C ALA A 143 12.45 17.44 -55.31
N TYR A 144 12.09 18.69 -55.02
CA TYR A 144 12.72 19.85 -55.67
C TYR A 144 12.73 21.06 -54.75
N THR A 145 13.61 22.01 -55.04
CA THR A 145 13.71 23.28 -54.29
C THR A 145 13.06 24.41 -55.08
N THR A 146 12.21 25.16 -54.39
CA THR A 146 11.50 26.34 -54.89
C THR A 146 12.45 27.54 -55.06
N ALA A 147 11.99 28.59 -55.76
CA ALA A 147 12.80 29.78 -56.00
C ALA A 147 13.19 30.54 -54.71
N ASN A 148 12.36 30.46 -53.65
CA ASN A 148 12.63 31.05 -52.34
C ASN A 148 13.45 30.12 -51.40
N GLY A 149 13.94 28.98 -51.91
CA GLY A 149 14.86 28.09 -51.19
C GLY A 149 14.21 27.05 -50.28
N VAL A 150 12.89 26.84 -50.37
CA VAL A 150 12.17 25.78 -49.63
C VAL A 150 12.20 24.48 -50.44
N THR A 151 12.57 23.37 -49.81
CA THR A 151 12.58 22.05 -50.47
C THR A 151 11.28 21.31 -50.21
N ILE A 152 10.59 20.88 -51.27
CA ILE A 152 9.34 20.13 -51.19
C ILE A 152 9.60 18.69 -51.61
N ILE A 153 9.25 17.74 -50.75
CA ILE A 153 9.39 16.30 -50.94
C ILE A 153 8.00 15.69 -51.09
N GLY A 154 7.65 15.24 -52.29
CA GLY A 154 6.33 14.68 -52.63
C GLY A 154 6.41 13.23 -53.12
N TYR A 155 7.28 12.40 -52.55
CA TYR A 155 7.46 11.01 -52.98
C TYR A 155 6.21 10.14 -52.76
N ASN A 156 5.86 9.33 -53.75
CA ASN A 156 4.70 8.43 -53.70
C ASN A 156 5.02 7.05 -53.13
N ASP A 157 6.29 6.77 -52.83
CA ASP A 157 6.81 5.44 -52.49
C ASP A 157 7.53 5.42 -51.13
N MET A 158 7.15 6.31 -50.21
CA MET A 158 7.80 6.46 -48.90
C MET A 158 7.98 5.14 -48.13
N PRO A 159 6.99 4.22 -48.04
CA PRO A 159 7.20 2.92 -47.41
C PRO A 159 8.21 2.02 -48.13
N ALA A 160 8.32 2.10 -49.46
CA ALA A 160 9.25 1.29 -50.25
C ALA A 160 10.71 1.68 -49.98
N ARG A 161 10.94 2.93 -49.57
CA ARG A 161 12.28 3.44 -49.17
C ARG A 161 12.75 2.87 -47.82
N MET A 162 11.87 2.21 -47.09
CA MET A 162 12.18 1.40 -45.90
C MET A 162 11.76 -0.06 -46.10
N ALA A 163 12.14 -0.64 -47.25
CA ALA A 163 11.67 -1.96 -47.72
C ALA A 163 11.75 -3.08 -46.67
N ASN A 164 12.83 -3.15 -45.87
CA ASN A 164 12.98 -4.18 -44.84
C ASN A 164 11.89 -4.08 -43.76
N GLN A 165 11.67 -2.88 -43.20
CA GLN A 165 10.68 -2.66 -42.15
C GLN A 165 9.26 -2.85 -42.69
N SER A 166 8.98 -2.30 -43.87
CA SER A 166 7.68 -2.42 -44.53
C SER A 166 7.34 -3.88 -44.83
N SER A 167 8.30 -4.66 -45.33
CA SER A 167 8.10 -6.09 -45.63
C SER A 167 7.89 -6.91 -44.36
N ALA A 168 8.64 -6.63 -43.29
CA ALA A 168 8.50 -7.32 -42.01
C ALA A 168 7.12 -7.06 -41.37
N MET A 169 6.68 -5.80 -41.32
CA MET A 169 5.38 -5.43 -40.77
C MET A 169 4.22 -5.97 -41.61
N TYR A 170 4.33 -5.90 -42.95
CA TYR A 170 3.33 -6.48 -43.83
C TYR A 170 3.23 -7.99 -43.68
N SER A 171 4.36 -8.70 -43.61
CA SER A 171 4.42 -10.13 -43.34
C SER A 171 3.76 -10.49 -42.00
N GLN A 172 4.03 -9.72 -40.94
CA GLN A 172 3.40 -9.92 -39.63
C GLN A 172 1.87 -9.70 -39.68
N ASN A 173 1.40 -8.68 -40.40
CA ASN A 173 -0.04 -8.46 -40.60
C ASN A 173 -0.69 -9.64 -41.33
N MET A 174 -0.04 -10.18 -42.36
CA MET A 174 -0.51 -11.37 -43.06
C MET A 174 -0.53 -12.59 -42.13
N ALA A 175 0.52 -12.79 -41.33
CA ALA A 175 0.57 -13.89 -40.36
C ALA A 175 -0.53 -13.79 -39.29
N ASN A 176 -0.79 -12.59 -38.78
CA ASN A 176 -1.86 -12.33 -37.82
C ASN A 176 -3.25 -12.56 -38.44
N LEU A 177 -3.46 -12.10 -39.68
CA LEU A 177 -4.69 -12.35 -40.41
C LEU A 177 -4.92 -13.86 -40.62
N LEU A 178 -3.89 -14.59 -41.04
CA LEU A 178 -3.95 -16.04 -41.17
C LEU A 178 -4.30 -16.70 -39.83
N LYS A 179 -3.65 -16.31 -38.73
CA LYS A 179 -3.95 -16.82 -37.38
C LYS A 179 -5.39 -16.53 -36.95
N HIS A 180 -5.90 -15.33 -37.21
CA HIS A 180 -7.27 -14.91 -36.88
C HIS A 180 -8.31 -15.78 -37.58
N VAL A 181 -8.17 -15.96 -38.90
CA VAL A 181 -9.10 -16.77 -39.72
C VAL A 181 -9.00 -18.26 -39.38
N HIS A 182 -7.81 -18.73 -39.02
CA HIS A 182 -7.49 -20.15 -38.88
C HIS A 182 -7.70 -20.70 -37.48
N ALA A 183 -7.54 -19.88 -36.43
CA ALA A 183 -7.78 -20.17 -35.01
C ALA A 183 -7.50 -21.63 -34.55
N LYS A 184 -6.38 -22.23 -35.01
CA LYS A 184 -5.85 -23.59 -34.71
C LYS A 184 -6.32 -24.78 -35.60
N GLY A 185 -6.91 -24.55 -36.78
CA GLY A 185 -7.37 -25.61 -37.72
C GLY A 185 -6.29 -26.26 -38.61
N LYS A 186 -6.66 -26.86 -39.76
CA LYS A 186 -5.72 -27.28 -40.83
C LYS A 186 -5.67 -26.23 -41.94
N ALA A 187 -4.53 -26.10 -42.65
CA ALA A 187 -4.38 -25.06 -43.69
C ALA A 187 -5.47 -25.12 -44.78
N ALA A 188 -6.02 -26.32 -45.02
CA ALA A 188 -7.14 -26.55 -45.93
C ALA A 188 -8.45 -25.81 -45.52
N ASP A 189 -8.58 -25.40 -44.26
CA ASP A 189 -9.80 -24.81 -43.70
C ASP A 189 -9.84 -23.28 -43.86
N PHE A 190 -8.79 -22.65 -44.38
CA PHE A 190 -8.71 -21.18 -44.52
C PHE A 190 -9.84 -20.61 -45.40
N LEU A 191 -9.99 -21.11 -46.62
CA LEU A 191 -11.07 -20.70 -47.52
C LEU A 191 -12.46 -21.08 -46.99
N PRO A 192 -12.69 -22.32 -46.49
CA PRO A 192 -13.92 -22.67 -45.80
C PRO A 192 -14.31 -21.72 -44.66
N ASN A 193 -13.36 -21.28 -43.82
CA ASN A 193 -13.64 -20.38 -42.70
C ASN A 193 -14.05 -18.97 -43.17
N LEU A 194 -13.36 -18.42 -44.17
CA LEU A 194 -13.73 -17.13 -44.77
C LEU A 194 -15.13 -17.18 -45.39
N TYR A 195 -15.41 -18.23 -46.16
CA TYR A 195 -16.72 -18.41 -46.76
C TYR A 195 -17.80 -18.71 -45.73
N GLY A 196 -17.48 -19.46 -44.68
CA GLY A 196 -18.38 -19.72 -43.56
C GLY A 196 -18.76 -18.44 -42.84
N ALA A 197 -17.81 -17.52 -42.60
CA ALA A 197 -18.10 -16.21 -42.03
C ALA A 197 -19.03 -15.38 -42.94
N LEU A 198 -18.84 -15.43 -44.27
CA LEU A 198 -19.77 -14.79 -45.22
C LEU A 198 -21.17 -15.42 -45.19
N ASP A 199 -21.25 -16.75 -45.18
CA ASP A 199 -22.50 -17.51 -45.19
C ASP A 199 -23.31 -17.30 -43.90
N GLN A 200 -22.65 -16.98 -42.78
CA GLN A 200 -23.27 -16.63 -41.50
C GLN A 200 -23.85 -15.20 -41.45
N GLY A 201 -23.70 -14.40 -42.50
CA GLY A 201 -24.22 -13.04 -42.56
C GLY A 201 -23.74 -12.20 -41.38
N GLU A 202 -24.65 -11.44 -40.75
CA GLU A 202 -24.34 -10.56 -39.60
C GLU A 202 -23.73 -11.27 -38.38
N LYS A 203 -23.94 -12.58 -38.24
CA LYS A 203 -23.37 -13.39 -37.13
C LYS A 203 -21.93 -13.83 -37.40
N GLY A 204 -21.47 -13.75 -38.64
CA GLY A 204 -20.10 -14.09 -39.00
C GLY A 204 -19.11 -12.98 -38.66
N ASP A 205 -17.87 -13.36 -38.37
CA ASP A 205 -16.78 -12.44 -38.02
C ASP A 205 -16.64 -11.30 -39.04
N ILE A 206 -16.73 -10.07 -38.55
CA ILE A 206 -16.75 -8.88 -39.39
C ILE A 206 -15.44 -8.68 -40.16
N VAL A 207 -14.30 -9.03 -39.55
CA VAL A 207 -12.98 -8.90 -40.20
C VAL A 207 -12.90 -9.84 -41.39
N SER A 208 -13.24 -11.11 -41.19
CA SER A 208 -13.25 -12.14 -42.22
C SER A 208 -14.22 -11.83 -43.37
N ARG A 209 -15.38 -11.22 -43.08
CA ARG A 209 -16.34 -10.79 -44.11
C ARG A 209 -15.89 -9.57 -44.89
N SER A 210 -15.21 -8.62 -44.23
CA SER A 210 -14.86 -7.32 -44.83
C SER A 210 -13.68 -7.39 -45.81
N ILE A 211 -12.83 -8.42 -45.70
CA ILE A 211 -11.65 -8.59 -46.56
C ILE A 211 -11.95 -9.37 -47.86
N VAL A 212 -13.03 -10.15 -47.91
CA VAL A 212 -13.37 -10.97 -49.08
C VAL A 212 -14.12 -10.11 -50.10
N CYS A 213 -13.40 -9.68 -51.14
CA CYS A 213 -13.97 -8.86 -52.21
C CYS A 213 -14.64 -9.69 -53.32
N CYS A 214 -14.26 -10.95 -53.49
CA CYS A 214 -14.85 -11.86 -54.47
C CYS A 214 -14.87 -13.32 -53.98
N ARG A 215 -15.87 -14.09 -54.42
CA ARG A 215 -16.00 -15.53 -54.19
C ARG A 215 -16.20 -16.22 -55.53
N LYS A 216 -15.27 -17.08 -55.92
CA LYS A 216 -15.31 -17.83 -57.20
C LYS A 216 -15.52 -16.94 -58.45
N GLY A 217 -14.97 -15.74 -58.44
CA GLY A 217 -15.08 -14.78 -59.56
C GLY A 217 -16.31 -13.86 -59.51
N GLU A 218 -17.24 -14.06 -58.57
CA GLU A 218 -18.36 -13.16 -58.34
C GLU A 218 -18.03 -12.14 -57.26
N LEU A 219 -18.47 -10.89 -57.47
CA LEU A 219 -18.33 -9.80 -56.50
C LEU A 219 -19.16 -10.09 -55.25
N VAL A 220 -18.55 -9.97 -54.09
CA VAL A 220 -19.25 -10.08 -52.80
C VAL A 220 -19.69 -8.68 -52.38
N GLN A 221 -20.95 -8.53 -51.96
CA GLN A 221 -21.44 -7.26 -51.43
C GLN A 221 -20.73 -6.95 -50.11
N MET A 222 -20.05 -5.80 -50.04
CA MET A 222 -19.35 -5.40 -48.82
C MET A 222 -20.35 -5.18 -47.66
N PRO A 223 -20.04 -5.68 -46.45
CA PRO A 223 -20.86 -5.41 -45.29
C PRO A 223 -20.90 -3.90 -45.01
N PRO A 224 -22.03 -3.35 -44.52
CA PRO A 224 -22.08 -1.96 -44.11
C PRO A 224 -21.06 -1.71 -42.99
N PRO A 225 -20.45 -0.52 -42.91
CA PRO A 225 -19.49 -0.21 -41.87
C PRO A 225 -20.14 -0.40 -40.48
N PRO A 226 -19.42 -1.02 -39.52
CA PRO A 226 -19.94 -1.19 -38.18
C PRO A 226 -20.31 0.18 -37.61
N GLN A 227 -21.47 0.28 -36.97
CA GLN A 227 -21.81 1.51 -36.25
C GLN A 227 -20.74 1.74 -35.19
N PRO A 228 -20.20 2.97 -35.06
CA PRO A 228 -19.21 3.26 -34.05
C PRO A 228 -19.80 2.89 -32.69
N THR A 229 -19.16 1.94 -32.01
CA THR A 229 -19.49 1.62 -30.62
C THR A 229 -19.47 2.94 -29.86
N PRO A 230 -20.52 3.29 -29.10
CA PRO A 230 -20.51 4.51 -28.30
C PRO A 230 -19.21 4.51 -27.50
N VAL A 231 -18.39 5.55 -27.68
CA VAL A 231 -17.18 5.71 -26.90
C VAL A 231 -17.64 5.71 -25.45
N LYS A 232 -17.44 4.59 -24.74
CA LYS A 232 -17.68 4.55 -23.31
C LYS A 232 -16.85 5.71 -22.75
N PRO A 233 -17.48 6.68 -22.06
CA PRO A 233 -16.74 7.79 -21.49
C PRO A 233 -15.58 7.20 -20.69
N LYS A 234 -14.35 7.69 -20.92
CA LYS A 234 -13.25 7.41 -20.01
C LYS A 234 -13.72 7.89 -18.64
N VAL A 235 -14.07 6.95 -17.77
CA VAL A 235 -14.33 7.25 -16.38
C VAL A 235 -12.98 7.62 -15.81
N VAL A 236 -12.66 8.92 -15.82
CA VAL A 236 -11.61 9.44 -14.96
C VAL A 236 -12.16 9.31 -13.55
N VAL A 237 -11.75 8.23 -12.87
CA VAL A 237 -12.08 8.01 -11.47
C VAL A 237 -11.27 9.04 -10.70
N ASP A 238 -11.93 10.12 -10.31
CA ASP A 238 -11.39 11.03 -9.30
C ASP A 238 -11.45 10.30 -7.95
N PRO A 239 -10.31 10.06 -7.28
CA PRO A 239 -10.26 9.43 -5.96
C PRO A 239 -11.08 10.18 -4.89
N ASN A 240 -11.48 11.43 -5.17
CA ASN A 240 -12.29 12.26 -4.27
C ASN A 240 -13.78 12.25 -4.57
N LYS A 241 -14.24 11.54 -5.62
CA LYS A 241 -15.65 11.50 -5.99
C LYS A 241 -16.43 10.73 -4.91
N GLY A 242 -17.05 11.49 -4.00
CA GLY A 242 -17.77 10.99 -2.83
C GLY A 242 -17.54 11.83 -1.56
N LYS A 243 -16.43 12.57 -1.46
CA LYS A 243 -16.22 13.54 -0.39
C LYS A 243 -16.87 14.86 -0.78
N VAL A 244 -18.09 15.10 -0.31
CA VAL A 244 -18.73 16.42 -0.42
C VAL A 244 -17.75 17.46 0.16
N PRO A 245 -17.32 18.47 -0.62
CA PRO A 245 -16.39 19.48 -0.12
C PRO A 245 -16.99 20.13 1.14
N VAL A 246 -16.37 19.90 2.29
CA VAL A 246 -16.82 20.51 3.54
C VAL A 246 -16.61 22.01 3.36
N SER A 247 -17.68 22.81 3.48
CA SER A 247 -17.55 24.27 3.39
C SER A 247 -16.46 24.75 4.36
N PRO A 248 -15.58 25.68 3.97
CA PRO A 248 -14.50 26.16 4.85
C PRO A 248 -14.98 26.60 6.24
N LEU A 249 -16.19 27.19 6.30
CA LEU A 249 -16.84 27.56 7.56
C LEU A 249 -17.17 26.35 8.44
N ARG A 250 -17.81 25.31 7.89
CA ARG A 250 -18.10 24.06 8.64
C ARG A 250 -16.81 23.38 9.12
N ALA A 251 -15.77 23.35 8.28
CA ALA A 251 -14.47 22.80 8.68
C ALA A 251 -13.89 23.60 9.86
N ALA A 252 -13.86 24.93 9.77
CA ALA A 252 -13.39 25.79 10.86
C ALA A 252 -14.22 25.64 12.14
N ILE A 253 -15.55 25.59 12.05
CA ILE A 253 -16.44 25.37 13.20
C ILE A 253 -16.17 24.00 13.82
N SER A 254 -16.06 22.94 13.02
CA SER A 254 -15.78 21.59 13.53
C SER A 254 -14.43 21.50 14.24
N ALA A 255 -13.39 22.15 13.69
CA ALA A 255 -12.08 22.24 14.31
C ALA A 255 -12.11 23.05 15.61
N ALA A 256 -12.82 24.19 15.63
CA ALA A 256 -12.97 25.01 16.82
C ALA A 256 -13.72 24.29 17.94
N ILE A 257 -14.79 23.53 17.60
CA ILE A 257 -15.52 22.70 18.56
C ILE A 257 -14.60 21.60 19.11
N ALA A 258 -13.90 20.88 18.25
CA ALA A 258 -12.98 19.81 18.68
C ALA A 258 -11.87 20.35 19.60
N LEU A 259 -11.28 21.50 19.26
CA LEU A 259 -10.28 22.17 20.09
C LEU A 259 -10.86 22.63 21.43
N THR A 260 -12.06 23.23 21.42
CA THR A 260 -12.73 23.71 22.64
C THR A 260 -13.04 22.54 23.58
N VAL A 261 -13.62 21.46 23.06
CA VAL A 261 -13.88 20.23 23.83
C VAL A 261 -12.58 19.67 24.39
N GLY A 262 -11.52 19.59 23.58
CA GLY A 262 -10.21 19.14 24.02
C GLY A 262 -9.65 19.98 25.18
N ILE A 263 -9.71 21.31 25.06
CA ILE A 263 -9.28 22.24 26.12
C ILE A 263 -10.10 22.03 27.39
N CYS A 264 -11.43 21.95 27.29
CA CYS A 264 -12.31 21.72 28.44
C CYS A 264 -11.99 20.41 29.15
N CYS A 265 -11.78 19.31 28.41
CA CYS A 265 -11.39 18.02 29.00
C CYS A 265 -10.04 18.11 29.74
N MET A 266 -9.05 18.79 29.16
CA MET A 266 -7.73 18.94 29.79
C MET A 266 -7.75 19.83 31.03
N LEU A 267 -8.57 20.90 31.02
CA LEU A 267 -8.77 21.74 32.20
C LEU A 267 -9.45 20.97 33.33
N TYR A 268 -10.47 20.15 33.00
CA TYR A 268 -11.17 19.32 33.99
C TYR A 268 -10.27 18.23 34.61
N LEU A 269 -9.41 17.60 33.80
CA LEU A 269 -8.39 16.66 34.32
C LEU A 269 -7.46 17.32 35.36
N GLY A 270 -7.25 18.63 35.28
CA GLY A 270 -6.45 19.40 36.23
C GLY A 270 -7.02 19.46 37.66
N GLU A 271 -8.30 19.17 37.87
CA GLU A 271 -8.91 19.15 39.21
C GLU A 271 -8.51 17.90 40.03
N GLY A 272 -8.17 16.79 39.36
CA GLY A 272 -7.88 15.50 40.02
C GLY A 272 -6.46 14.94 39.80
N VAL A 273 -5.72 15.42 38.80
CA VAL A 273 -4.35 14.95 38.49
C VAL A 273 -3.32 15.97 38.95
N LYS A 274 -2.21 15.51 39.56
CA LYS A 274 -1.07 16.39 39.85
C LYS A 274 -0.57 17.04 38.56
N THR A 275 -0.41 18.36 38.57
CA THR A 275 0.00 19.15 37.39
C THR A 275 1.28 18.62 36.72
N SER A 276 2.23 18.13 37.51
CA SER A 276 3.46 17.51 37.00
C SER A 276 3.20 16.25 36.18
N LEU A 277 2.28 15.40 36.64
CA LEU A 277 1.92 14.15 35.97
C LEU A 277 1.07 14.40 34.72
N LEU A 278 0.16 15.39 34.78
CA LEU A 278 -0.60 15.85 33.61
C LEU A 278 0.33 16.45 32.54
N THR A 279 1.28 17.30 32.93
CA THR A 279 2.29 17.87 32.01
C THR A 279 3.11 16.76 31.36
N THR A 280 3.50 15.77 32.15
CA THR A 280 4.27 14.61 31.69
C THR A 280 3.48 13.79 30.67
N PHE A 281 2.20 13.49 30.95
CA PHE A 281 1.29 12.81 30.04
C PHE A 281 1.17 13.53 28.69
N LEU A 282 0.94 14.85 28.71
CA LEU A 282 0.76 15.66 27.50
C LEU A 282 2.02 15.72 26.63
N LEU A 283 3.18 15.99 27.24
CA LEU A 283 4.44 16.08 26.53
C LEU A 283 4.91 14.72 26.01
N ALA A 284 4.74 13.65 26.81
CA ALA A 284 5.03 12.29 26.37
C ALA A 284 4.13 11.87 25.20
N GLY A 285 2.87 12.27 25.22
CA GLY A 285 1.94 12.04 24.12
C GLY A 285 2.37 12.72 22.82
N ALA A 286 2.75 14.01 22.89
CA ALA A 286 3.28 14.74 21.74
C ALA A 286 4.59 14.15 21.20
N ALA A 287 5.51 13.77 22.10
CA ALA A 287 6.76 13.13 21.73
C ALA A 287 6.53 11.75 21.07
N GLY A 288 5.61 10.95 21.63
CA GLY A 288 5.26 9.65 21.09
C GLY A 288 4.58 9.74 19.72
N TYR A 289 3.69 10.72 19.53
CA TYR A 289 3.08 11.01 18.24
C TYR A 289 4.14 11.26 17.16
N GLN A 290 5.11 12.13 17.44
CA GLN A 290 6.16 12.47 16.49
C GLN A 290 7.14 11.30 16.26
N ALA A 291 7.50 10.57 17.33
CA ALA A 291 8.44 9.46 17.25
C ALA A 291 7.92 8.33 16.34
N VAL A 292 6.62 8.03 16.41
CA VAL A 292 6.01 6.91 15.67
C VAL A 292 5.82 7.26 14.19
N TRP A 293 5.40 8.48 13.87
CA TRP A 293 5.33 8.93 12.46
C TRP A 293 6.68 8.94 11.76
N GLY A 294 7.78 9.05 12.51
CA GLY A 294 9.14 8.98 11.98
C GLY A 294 9.65 7.57 11.71
N VAL A 295 8.93 6.51 12.14
CA VAL A 295 9.39 5.11 11.98
C VAL A 295 9.29 4.69 10.52
N ALA A 296 10.34 4.04 10.02
CA ALA A 296 10.33 3.49 8.66
C ALA A 296 9.28 2.38 8.53
N HIS A 297 8.53 2.34 7.43
CA HIS A 297 7.45 1.35 7.22
C HIS A 297 7.91 -0.10 7.37
N ALA A 298 9.09 -0.43 6.85
CA ALA A 298 9.72 -1.75 7.00
C ALA A 298 9.99 -2.16 8.47
N LEU A 299 10.01 -1.19 9.40
CA LEU A 299 10.26 -1.36 10.84
C LEU A 299 8.99 -1.32 11.69
N HIS A 300 7.79 -1.31 11.11
CA HIS A 300 6.53 -1.35 11.88
C HIS A 300 6.37 -2.64 12.71
N THR A 301 6.81 -3.80 12.20
CA THR A 301 6.79 -5.06 12.98
C THR A 301 7.77 -5.01 14.15
N PRO A 302 9.05 -4.62 13.97
CA PRO A 302 9.95 -4.33 15.07
C PRO A 302 9.41 -3.29 16.07
N LEU A 303 8.74 -2.24 15.61
CA LEU A 303 8.09 -1.25 16.48
C LEU A 303 7.05 -1.89 17.40
N MET A 304 6.17 -2.74 16.86
CA MET A 304 5.19 -3.50 17.67
C MET A 304 5.88 -4.41 18.69
N SER A 305 6.98 -5.07 18.30
CA SER A 305 7.75 -5.92 19.22
C SER A 305 8.44 -5.12 20.33
N VAL A 306 9.05 -3.97 20.01
CA VAL A 306 9.74 -3.10 20.97
C VAL A 306 8.74 -2.44 21.91
N THR A 307 7.62 -1.92 21.40
CA THR A 307 6.56 -1.35 22.24
C THR A 307 5.98 -2.40 23.18
N ASN A 308 5.78 -3.63 22.69
CA ASN A 308 5.37 -4.74 23.55
C ASN A 308 6.41 -5.05 24.65
N ALA A 309 7.71 -5.13 24.33
CA ALA A 309 8.75 -5.33 25.33
C ALA A 309 8.77 -4.22 26.41
N ILE A 310 8.63 -2.97 25.97
CA ILE A 310 8.58 -1.79 26.84
C ILE A 310 7.29 -1.79 27.68
N SER A 311 6.15 -2.24 27.13
CA SER A 311 4.87 -2.30 27.85
C SER A 311 4.90 -3.24 29.06
N GLY A 312 5.85 -4.18 29.10
CA GLY A 312 6.14 -4.97 30.30
C GLY A 312 6.60 -4.13 31.51
N MET A 313 6.72 -2.81 31.36
CA MET A 313 6.92 -1.87 32.47
C MET A 313 5.78 -1.87 33.50
N THR A 314 4.64 -2.53 33.23
CA THR A 314 3.68 -2.96 34.27
C THR A 314 4.36 -3.68 35.46
N ALA A 315 5.56 -4.25 35.27
CA ALA A 315 6.40 -4.75 36.37
C ALA A 315 6.65 -3.68 37.44
N VAL A 316 6.93 -2.42 37.03
CA VAL A 316 7.13 -1.30 37.97
C VAL A 316 5.87 -1.06 38.80
N GLY A 317 4.69 -1.16 38.18
CA GLY A 317 3.44 -1.01 38.92
C GLY A 317 3.19 -2.15 39.91
N GLY A 318 3.48 -3.39 39.52
CA GLY A 318 3.47 -4.55 40.41
C GLY A 318 4.46 -4.42 41.58
N LEU A 319 5.68 -3.91 41.35
CA LEU A 319 6.68 -3.68 42.40
C LEU A 319 6.22 -2.60 43.39
N LEU A 320 5.69 -1.49 42.89
CA LEU A 320 5.15 -0.41 43.73
C LEU A 320 3.94 -0.89 44.54
N LEU A 321 3.07 -1.71 43.95
CA LEU A 321 1.94 -2.32 44.65
C LEU A 321 2.42 -3.30 45.72
N LEU A 322 3.42 -4.13 45.43
CA LEU A 322 3.98 -5.10 46.40
C LEU A 322 4.47 -4.39 47.68
N GLU A 323 5.15 -3.25 47.53
CA GLU A 323 5.63 -2.46 48.68
C GLU A 323 4.51 -1.78 49.45
N ARG A 324 3.46 -1.31 48.75
CA ARG A 324 2.29 -0.69 49.40
C ARG A 324 1.33 -1.71 50.03
N SER A 325 1.48 -2.99 49.69
CA SER A 325 0.55 -4.04 50.12
C SER A 325 0.75 -4.40 51.59
N ASN A 326 -0.35 -4.33 52.34
CA ASN A 326 -0.43 -4.75 53.75
C ASN A 326 -1.28 -6.03 53.92
N SER A 327 -1.84 -6.57 52.83
CA SER A 327 -2.72 -7.73 52.82
C SER A 327 -2.22 -8.81 51.85
N GLY A 328 -2.42 -10.09 52.21
CA GLY A 328 -1.98 -11.21 51.37
C GLY A 328 -2.63 -11.23 49.98
N GLY A 329 -3.85 -10.69 49.85
CA GLY A 329 -4.55 -10.58 48.56
C GLY A 329 -3.90 -9.56 47.62
N ALA A 330 -3.55 -8.38 48.13
CA ALA A 330 -2.87 -7.36 47.32
C ALA A 330 -1.46 -7.80 46.92
N SER A 331 -0.70 -8.41 47.85
CA SER A 331 0.63 -8.96 47.55
C SER A 331 0.57 -10.08 46.50
N PHE A 332 -0.48 -10.92 46.51
CA PHE A 332 -0.66 -11.97 45.50
C PHE A 332 -0.94 -11.39 44.11
N LEU A 333 -1.80 -10.38 44.01
CA LEU A 333 -2.09 -9.70 42.74
C LEU A 333 -0.85 -8.95 42.22
N ALA A 334 -0.09 -8.30 43.10
CA ALA A 334 1.20 -7.72 42.77
C ALA A 334 2.18 -8.76 42.21
N ALA A 335 2.21 -9.96 42.82
CA ALA A 335 3.06 -11.04 42.36
C ALA A 335 2.69 -11.54 40.95
N ILE A 336 1.40 -11.64 40.63
CA ILE A 336 0.92 -11.95 39.27
C ILE A 336 1.41 -10.87 38.30
N ALA A 337 1.19 -9.59 38.62
CA ALA A 337 1.61 -8.48 37.77
C ALA A 337 3.12 -8.52 37.49
N ILE A 338 3.96 -8.70 38.52
CA ILE A 338 5.43 -8.79 38.38
C ILE A 338 5.83 -9.97 37.48
N LEU A 339 5.27 -11.16 37.74
CA LEU A 339 5.63 -12.39 37.02
C LEU A 339 5.32 -12.28 35.52
N VAL A 340 4.08 -11.92 35.16
CA VAL A 340 3.66 -11.87 33.75
C VAL A 340 4.32 -10.71 32.99
N SER A 341 4.60 -9.61 33.70
CA SER A 341 5.35 -8.48 33.15
C SER A 341 6.79 -8.86 32.82
N ALA A 342 7.45 -9.65 33.68
CA ALA A 342 8.81 -10.13 33.42
C ALA A 342 8.89 -11.07 32.21
N VAL A 343 7.86 -11.92 32.00
CA VAL A 343 7.72 -12.73 30.77
C VAL A 343 7.70 -11.81 29.55
N ASN A 344 6.90 -10.74 29.61
CA ASN A 344 6.74 -9.80 28.51
C ASN A 344 8.02 -9.00 28.21
N ILE A 345 8.72 -8.51 29.24
CA ILE A 345 9.98 -7.75 29.07
C ILE A 345 11.02 -8.61 28.35
N ILE A 346 11.35 -9.77 28.92
CA ILE A 346 12.45 -10.59 28.40
C ILE A 346 12.06 -11.21 27.06
N GLY A 347 10.86 -11.79 26.95
CA GLY A 347 10.36 -12.37 25.70
C GLY A 347 10.29 -11.32 24.59
N GLY A 348 9.75 -10.14 24.88
CA GLY A 348 9.63 -9.04 23.92
C GLY A 348 10.99 -8.54 23.42
N PHE A 349 11.97 -8.31 24.31
CA PHE A 349 13.30 -7.85 23.88
C PHE A 349 14.09 -8.92 23.10
N VAL A 350 13.96 -10.19 23.46
CA VAL A 350 14.57 -11.30 22.71
C VAL A 350 13.99 -11.37 21.30
N VAL A 351 12.66 -11.32 21.16
CA VAL A 351 11.98 -11.31 19.86
C VAL A 351 12.40 -10.08 19.05
N SER A 352 12.39 -8.89 19.66
CA SER A 352 12.77 -7.63 19.01
C SER A 352 14.19 -7.70 18.47
N GLN A 353 15.15 -8.16 19.27
CA GLN A 353 16.54 -8.28 18.84
C GLN A 353 16.71 -9.28 17.70
N ARG A 354 16.03 -10.43 17.77
CA ARG A 354 16.09 -11.44 16.71
C ARG A 354 15.54 -10.89 15.40
N MET A 355 14.43 -10.15 15.44
CA MET A 355 13.84 -9.51 14.27
C MET A 355 14.76 -8.47 13.66
N LEU A 356 15.34 -7.59 14.48
CA LEU A 356 16.26 -6.55 13.99
C LEU A 356 17.52 -7.13 13.36
N ASN A 357 18.01 -8.25 13.88
CA ASN A 357 19.17 -8.95 13.32
C ASN A 357 18.90 -9.53 11.92
N LEU A 358 17.64 -9.77 11.53
CA LEU A 358 17.29 -10.22 10.18
C LEU A 358 17.58 -9.14 9.12
N PHE A 359 17.54 -7.87 9.51
CA PHE A 359 17.78 -6.74 8.61
C PHE A 359 19.26 -6.34 8.53
N SER A 360 20.12 -6.92 9.37
CA SER A 360 21.56 -6.67 9.35
C SER A 360 22.22 -7.27 8.11
N LYS A 361 23.14 -6.54 7.48
CA LYS A 361 23.88 -7.04 6.31
C LYS A 361 24.77 -8.21 6.73
N LYS A 362 24.78 -9.29 5.93
CA LYS A 362 25.70 -10.42 6.17
C LYS A 362 27.15 -9.93 6.21
N GLY A 363 27.85 -10.20 7.31
CA GLY A 363 29.24 -9.80 7.53
C GLY A 363 29.46 -8.45 8.22
N SER A 364 28.40 -7.66 8.51
CA SER A 364 28.56 -6.44 9.32
C SER A 364 28.69 -6.78 10.82
N VAL A 365 29.64 -6.13 11.50
CA VAL A 365 29.79 -6.24 12.96
C VAL A 365 28.78 -5.31 13.64
N ASP A 366 28.00 -5.84 14.58
CA ASP A 366 27.06 -5.04 15.39
C ASP A 366 27.77 -4.46 16.63
N TYR A 367 27.93 -3.14 16.65
CA TYR A 367 28.48 -2.40 17.78
C TYR A 367 27.40 -1.87 18.73
N SER A 368 26.12 -2.11 18.46
CA SER A 368 25.03 -1.71 19.34
C SER A 368 25.14 -2.22 20.79
N PRO A 369 25.76 -3.38 21.10
CA PRO A 369 25.90 -3.84 22.49
C PRO A 369 26.64 -2.85 23.41
N PHE A 370 27.51 -1.98 22.88
CA PHE A 370 28.14 -0.92 23.68
C PHE A 370 27.13 0.08 24.26
N MET A 371 25.94 0.20 23.66
CA MET A 371 24.84 1.02 24.18
C MET A 371 24.19 0.45 25.45
N LEU A 372 24.62 -0.72 25.93
CA LEU A 372 24.22 -1.25 27.23
C LEU A 372 25.05 -0.67 28.39
N LEU A 373 26.25 -0.13 28.12
CA LEU A 373 27.14 0.43 29.15
C LEU A 373 26.48 1.55 30.00
N PRO A 374 25.68 2.48 29.45
CA PRO A 374 24.94 3.45 30.26
C PRO A 374 24.03 2.82 31.32
N GLY A 375 23.56 1.58 31.12
CA GLY A 375 22.77 0.86 32.12
C GLY A 375 23.54 0.56 33.41
N LEU A 376 24.88 0.41 33.34
CA LEU A 376 25.71 0.28 34.55
C LEU A 376 25.70 1.57 35.37
N VAL A 377 25.66 2.73 34.72
CA VAL A 377 25.56 4.02 35.41
C VAL A 377 24.23 4.10 36.17
N PHE A 378 23.12 3.68 35.55
CA PHE A 378 21.82 3.65 36.23
C PHE A 378 21.82 2.73 37.44
N LEU A 379 22.43 1.54 37.33
CA LEU A 379 22.54 0.61 38.45
C LEU A 379 23.39 1.19 39.59
N ILE A 380 24.57 1.73 39.28
CA ILE A 380 25.47 2.33 40.27
C ILE A 380 24.80 3.51 40.96
N VAL A 381 24.19 4.43 40.20
CA VAL A 381 23.49 5.60 40.75
C VAL A 381 22.32 5.17 41.62
N SER A 382 21.52 4.18 41.19
CA SER A 382 20.40 3.68 41.99
C SER A 382 20.88 3.12 43.34
N LEU A 383 21.98 2.38 43.37
CA LEU A 383 22.52 1.77 44.59
C LEU A 383 23.25 2.75 45.51
N THR A 384 23.90 3.78 44.94
CA THR A 384 24.80 4.67 45.70
C THR A 384 24.20 6.04 46.02
N ARG A 385 23.19 6.48 45.25
CA ARG A 385 22.57 7.81 45.34
C ARG A 385 21.04 7.71 45.32
N PRO A 386 20.40 7.20 46.40
CA PRO A 386 18.95 7.01 46.47
C PRO A 386 18.12 8.29 46.21
N GLU A 387 18.68 9.47 46.49
CA GLU A 387 18.04 10.75 46.19
C GLU A 387 17.85 11.03 44.69
N LEU A 388 18.53 10.27 43.81
CA LEU A 388 18.45 10.40 42.36
C LEU A 388 17.53 9.37 41.69
N LEU A 389 16.84 8.50 42.44
CA LEU A 389 15.98 7.44 41.85
C LEU A 389 14.88 7.99 40.93
N GLN A 390 14.30 9.15 41.26
CA GLN A 390 13.32 9.81 40.40
C GLN A 390 13.95 10.33 39.10
N ALA A 391 15.20 10.78 39.14
CA ALA A 391 15.94 11.16 37.93
C ALA A 391 16.22 9.92 37.07
N VAL A 392 16.67 8.81 37.68
CA VAL A 392 16.93 7.54 36.96
C VAL A 392 15.67 7.07 36.23
N THR A 393 14.53 7.00 36.92
CA THR A 393 13.25 6.60 36.30
C THR A 393 12.79 7.54 35.17
N THR A 394 13.04 8.85 35.30
CA THR A 394 12.73 9.83 34.26
C THR A 394 13.62 9.67 33.02
N VAL A 395 14.94 9.51 33.21
CA VAL A 395 15.86 9.29 32.09
C VAL A 395 15.60 7.92 31.45
N SER A 396 15.23 6.91 32.23
CA SER A 396 14.75 5.62 31.73
C SER A 396 13.56 5.76 30.78
N ALA A 397 12.56 6.56 31.15
CA ALA A 397 11.41 6.84 30.30
C ALA A 397 11.83 7.53 28.99
N LEU A 398 12.76 8.49 29.05
CA LEU A 398 13.34 9.13 27.87
C LEU A 398 14.05 8.12 26.96
N LEU A 399 14.80 7.17 27.52
CA LEU A 399 15.45 6.12 26.72
C LEU A 399 14.41 5.20 26.04
N CYS A 400 13.26 4.95 26.65
CA CYS A 400 12.14 4.27 25.98
C CYS A 400 11.57 5.08 24.80
N VAL A 401 11.50 6.41 24.91
CA VAL A 401 11.13 7.29 23.77
C VAL A 401 12.20 7.21 22.68
N CYS A 402 13.48 7.30 23.04
CA CYS A 402 14.60 7.15 22.10
C CYS A 402 14.62 5.77 21.43
N ALA A 403 14.17 4.72 22.12
CA ALA A 403 14.08 3.37 21.56
C ALA A 403 13.16 3.32 20.33
N ILE A 404 12.01 4.02 20.40
CA ILE A 404 11.08 4.14 19.28
C ILE A 404 11.63 5.10 18.21
N GLY A 405 12.15 6.26 18.62
CA GLY A 405 12.72 7.24 17.69
C GLY A 405 13.88 6.67 16.84
N ALA A 406 14.67 5.76 17.40
CA ALA A 406 15.74 5.06 16.70
C ALA A 406 15.24 3.99 15.70
N LEU A 407 13.93 3.73 15.61
CA LEU A 407 13.35 2.92 14.54
C LEU A 407 13.05 3.75 13.27
N ALA A 408 13.43 5.04 13.25
CA ALA A 408 13.35 5.87 12.05
C ALA A 408 14.26 5.41 10.91
N SER A 409 15.31 4.63 11.21
CA SER A 409 16.18 4.06 10.20
C SER A 409 16.70 2.67 10.59
N MET A 410 16.95 1.84 9.57
CA MET A 410 17.55 0.50 9.75
C MET A 410 18.89 0.53 10.48
N SER A 411 19.70 1.57 10.25
CA SER A 411 21.04 1.69 10.84
C SER A 411 21.00 1.99 12.34
N SER A 412 19.96 2.68 12.83
CA SER A 412 19.81 3.02 14.24
C SER A 412 18.91 2.04 15.02
N ALA A 413 18.14 1.20 14.33
CA ALA A 413 17.14 0.31 14.93
C ALA A 413 17.70 -0.63 16.01
N ASN A 414 18.88 -1.22 15.79
CA ASN A 414 19.54 -2.08 16.78
C ASN A 414 19.93 -1.31 18.06
N ALA A 415 20.47 -0.09 17.91
CA ALA A 415 20.77 0.78 19.05
C ALA A 415 19.48 1.19 19.80
N GLY A 416 18.39 1.45 19.05
CA GLY A 416 17.07 1.70 19.61
C GLY A 416 16.59 0.59 20.54
N CYS A 417 16.72 -0.67 20.13
CA CYS A 417 16.40 -1.81 20.99
C CYS A 417 17.20 -1.79 22.30
N LYS A 418 18.49 -1.42 22.26
CA LYS A 418 19.33 -1.30 23.46
C LYS A 418 18.91 -0.13 24.36
N PHE A 419 18.51 1.01 23.79
CA PHE A 419 17.93 2.12 24.57
C PHE A 419 16.68 1.65 25.31
N GLY A 420 15.82 0.86 24.65
CA GLY A 420 14.65 0.26 25.28
C GLY A 420 15.04 -0.64 26.46
N MET A 421 16.03 -1.52 26.27
CA MET A 421 16.53 -2.40 27.34
C MET A 421 17.04 -1.58 28.53
N VAL A 422 17.95 -0.62 28.30
CA VAL A 422 18.52 0.22 29.35
C VAL A 422 17.44 1.05 30.05
N GLY A 423 16.46 1.56 29.31
CA GLY A 423 15.32 2.29 29.85
C GLY A 423 14.50 1.43 30.82
N VAL A 424 14.04 0.27 30.36
CA VAL A 424 13.20 -0.65 31.16
C VAL A 424 13.95 -1.17 32.39
N PHE A 425 15.15 -1.72 32.22
CA PHE A 425 15.94 -2.24 33.34
C PHE A 425 16.38 -1.13 34.31
N GLY A 426 16.62 0.09 33.82
CA GLY A 426 16.88 1.25 34.65
C GLY A 426 15.71 1.61 35.55
N ALA A 427 14.49 1.66 35.02
CA ALA A 427 13.29 1.96 35.80
C ALA A 427 13.01 0.87 36.83
N MET A 428 13.18 -0.41 36.44
CA MET A 428 13.01 -1.54 37.35
C MET A 428 14.04 -1.53 38.48
N SER A 429 15.33 -1.37 38.17
CA SER A 429 16.39 -1.35 39.19
C SER A 429 16.20 -0.20 40.17
N ALA A 430 15.85 1.00 39.69
CA ALA A 430 15.52 2.13 40.55
C ALA A 430 14.33 1.85 41.47
N THR A 431 13.29 1.18 40.95
CA THR A 431 12.11 0.80 41.75
C THR A 431 12.45 -0.26 42.78
N MET A 432 13.28 -1.26 42.43
CA MET A 432 13.70 -2.34 43.31
C MET A 432 14.52 -1.84 44.51
N VAL A 433 15.37 -0.83 44.33
CA VAL A 433 16.14 -0.23 45.44
C VAL A 433 15.23 0.42 46.48
N GLY A 434 14.05 0.87 46.08
CA GLY A 434 13.05 1.44 46.99
C GLY A 434 12.24 0.41 47.79
N LEU A 435 12.42 -0.89 47.57
CA LEU A 435 11.65 -1.94 48.23
C LEU A 435 12.26 -2.33 49.59
N SER A 436 11.41 -2.77 50.51
CA SER A 436 11.86 -3.47 51.72
C SER A 436 12.59 -4.78 51.36
N GLN A 437 13.50 -5.22 52.23
CA GLN A 437 14.34 -6.41 51.97
C GLN A 437 13.53 -7.66 51.61
N THR A 438 12.43 -7.91 52.32
CA THR A 438 11.55 -9.05 52.05
C THR A 438 10.86 -8.93 50.68
N ASN A 439 10.35 -7.75 50.34
CA ASN A 439 9.69 -7.53 49.05
C ASN A 439 10.70 -7.55 47.89
N LEU A 440 11.94 -7.11 48.14
CA LEU A 440 13.04 -7.21 47.18
C LEU A 440 13.34 -8.67 46.83
N GLU A 441 13.41 -9.56 47.82
CA GLU A 441 13.63 -11.00 47.61
C GLU A 441 12.49 -11.65 46.83
N ILE A 442 11.24 -11.35 47.19
CA ILE A 442 10.05 -11.81 46.47
C ILE A 442 10.08 -11.32 45.01
N ALA A 443 10.31 -10.02 44.82
CA ALA A 443 10.42 -9.41 43.49
C ALA A 443 11.51 -10.07 42.66
N ALA A 444 12.71 -10.28 43.22
CA ALA A 444 13.83 -10.90 42.52
C ALA A 444 13.50 -12.32 42.04
N VAL A 445 12.82 -13.14 42.87
CA VAL A 445 12.38 -14.49 42.49
C VAL A 445 11.36 -14.43 41.36
N LEU A 446 10.32 -13.60 41.49
CA LEU A 446 9.26 -13.49 40.47
C LEU A 446 9.79 -12.97 39.13
N LEU A 447 10.66 -11.94 39.16
CA LEU A 447 11.31 -11.41 37.96
C LEU A 447 12.21 -12.46 37.30
N SER A 448 12.93 -13.25 38.09
CA SER A 448 13.79 -14.32 37.56
C SER A 448 12.98 -15.45 36.92
N LEU A 449 11.89 -15.89 37.56
CA LEU A 449 11.01 -16.92 37.03
C LEU A 449 10.30 -16.47 35.76
N GLY A 450 9.67 -15.29 35.80
CA GLY A 450 8.99 -14.72 34.64
C GLY A 450 9.96 -14.41 33.51
N GLY A 451 11.13 -13.85 33.82
CA GLY A 451 12.18 -13.58 32.85
C GLY A 451 12.74 -14.85 32.20
N GLY A 452 12.94 -15.92 32.98
CA GLY A 452 13.35 -17.23 32.45
C GLY A 452 12.32 -17.84 31.50
N LEU A 453 11.03 -17.76 31.85
CA LEU A 453 9.95 -18.20 30.96
C LEU A 453 9.86 -17.34 29.70
N GLY A 454 9.98 -16.02 29.84
CA GLY A 454 10.02 -15.06 28.73
C GLY A 454 11.18 -15.35 27.77
N LEU A 455 12.37 -15.64 28.30
CA LEU A 455 13.54 -16.04 27.51
C LEU A 455 13.28 -17.33 26.74
N TYR A 456 12.73 -18.35 27.42
CA TYR A 456 12.39 -19.62 26.79
C TYR A 456 11.42 -19.44 25.62
N VAL A 457 10.31 -18.72 25.84
CA VAL A 457 9.31 -18.44 24.80
C VAL A 457 9.92 -17.61 23.68
N GLY A 458 10.63 -16.52 24.00
CA GLY A 458 11.21 -15.60 23.02
C GLY A 458 12.24 -16.26 22.09
N LEU A 459 12.95 -17.29 22.55
CA LEU A 459 13.89 -18.07 21.73
C LEU A 459 13.21 -19.05 20.77
N GLN A 460 12.00 -19.52 21.09
CA GLN A 460 11.28 -20.53 20.30
C GLN A 460 10.40 -19.93 19.19
N VAL A 461 10.07 -18.64 19.28
CA VAL A 461 9.15 -17.99 18.32
C VAL A 461 9.78 -17.91 16.92
N SER A 462 9.03 -18.33 15.91
CA SER A 462 9.38 -18.19 14.49
C SER A 462 8.89 -16.84 13.95
N PRO A 463 9.59 -16.21 12.98
CA PRO A 463 9.12 -14.98 12.32
C PRO A 463 7.70 -15.07 11.74
N ILE A 464 7.30 -16.25 11.27
CA ILE A 464 5.94 -16.49 10.75
C ILE A 464 4.89 -16.40 11.87
N ALA A 465 5.25 -16.81 13.09
CA ALA A 465 4.39 -16.88 14.26
C ALA A 465 4.38 -15.60 15.12
N LEU A 466 5.07 -14.55 14.66
CA LEU A 466 5.15 -13.26 15.35
C LEU A 466 3.77 -12.62 15.64
N PRO A 467 2.80 -12.59 14.69
CA PRO A 467 1.53 -11.91 14.93
C PRO A 467 0.78 -12.46 16.14
N GLN A 468 0.66 -13.79 16.25
CA GLN A 468 0.02 -14.42 17.39
C GLN A 468 0.84 -14.26 18.67
N THR A 469 2.17 -14.32 18.59
CA THR A 469 3.03 -14.17 19.78
C THR A 469 2.89 -12.77 20.38
N VAL A 470 2.84 -11.73 19.55
CA VAL A 470 2.62 -10.35 19.98
C VAL A 470 1.22 -10.18 20.60
N ALA A 471 0.19 -10.80 20.02
CA ALA A 471 -1.13 -10.85 20.65
C ALA A 471 -1.09 -11.55 22.03
N ALA A 472 -0.40 -12.68 22.16
CA ALA A 472 -0.26 -13.35 23.46
C ALA A 472 0.45 -12.45 24.49
N PHE A 473 1.48 -11.72 24.10
CA PHE A 473 2.18 -10.81 24.99
C PHE A 473 1.32 -9.61 25.44
N HIS A 474 0.53 -9.00 24.55
CA HIS A 474 -0.43 -7.96 24.96
C HIS A 474 -1.43 -8.47 26.01
N SER A 475 -1.81 -9.75 25.94
CA SER A 475 -2.69 -10.35 26.94
C SER A 475 -2.07 -10.33 28.35
N LEU A 476 -0.75 -10.54 28.45
CA LEU A 476 -0.02 -10.49 29.73
C LEU A 476 -0.01 -9.08 30.32
N VAL A 477 0.12 -8.05 29.48
CA VAL A 477 0.04 -6.65 29.90
C VAL A 477 -1.35 -6.33 30.44
N GLY A 478 -2.40 -6.78 29.74
CA GLY A 478 -3.78 -6.62 30.19
C GLY A 478 -4.02 -7.28 31.56
N LEU A 479 -3.54 -8.51 31.74
CA LEU A 479 -3.62 -9.22 33.03
C LEU A 479 -2.85 -8.50 34.15
N ALA A 480 -1.65 -7.99 33.86
CA ALA A 480 -0.88 -7.22 34.84
C ALA A 480 -1.62 -5.95 35.27
N ALA A 481 -2.19 -5.21 34.32
CA ALA A 481 -2.95 -3.99 34.60
C ALA A 481 -4.21 -4.25 35.44
N MET A 482 -4.95 -5.32 35.16
CA MET A 482 -6.08 -5.76 36.00
C MET A 482 -5.62 -6.10 37.42
N ALA A 483 -4.55 -6.90 37.53
CA ALA A 483 -4.01 -7.31 38.82
C ALA A 483 -3.53 -6.12 39.64
N THR A 484 -2.83 -5.14 39.04
CA THR A 484 -2.43 -3.92 39.73
C THR A 484 -3.65 -3.08 40.14
N SER A 485 -4.64 -2.92 39.26
CA SER A 485 -5.82 -2.07 39.53
C SER A 485 -6.67 -2.63 40.66
N ILE A 486 -7.01 -3.93 40.61
CA ILE A 486 -7.73 -4.62 41.67
C ILE A 486 -6.89 -4.66 42.95
N GLY A 487 -5.61 -5.00 42.83
CA GLY A 487 -4.70 -5.11 43.96
C GLY A 487 -4.51 -3.79 44.71
N SER A 488 -4.46 -2.66 44.02
CA SER A 488 -4.35 -1.34 44.63
C SER A 488 -5.57 -1.00 45.49
N TYR A 489 -6.78 -1.33 45.03
CA TYR A 489 -7.99 -1.14 45.85
C TYR A 489 -8.05 -2.14 47.01
N VAL A 490 -7.59 -3.39 46.82
CA VAL A 490 -7.49 -4.39 47.90
C VAL A 490 -6.52 -3.96 48.99
N ALA A 491 -5.42 -3.28 48.64
CA ALA A 491 -4.45 -2.75 49.60
C ALA A 491 -5.02 -1.56 50.40
N ASN A 492 -5.90 -0.77 49.78
CA ASN A 492 -6.47 0.43 50.38
C ASN A 492 -7.94 0.62 49.95
N PRO A 493 -8.90 -0.05 50.62
CA PRO A 493 -10.30 -0.12 50.18
C PRO A 493 -11.09 1.15 50.56
N ILE A 494 -10.62 2.31 50.08
CA ILE A 494 -11.24 3.61 50.30
C ILE A 494 -12.20 3.90 49.14
N GLY A 495 -13.46 4.17 49.46
CA GLY A 495 -14.50 4.51 48.49
C GLY A 495 -14.40 5.94 47.98
N GLY A 496 -15.31 6.31 47.07
CA GLY A 496 -15.42 7.68 46.56
C GLY A 496 -14.75 7.93 45.21
N ALA A 497 -15.05 9.10 44.64
CA ALA A 497 -14.61 9.53 43.31
C ALA A 497 -13.18 10.12 43.31
N SER A 498 -12.19 9.39 43.83
CA SER A 498 -10.78 9.79 43.78
C SER A 498 -10.16 9.49 42.40
N MET A 499 -9.10 10.20 42.04
CA MET A 499 -8.34 9.90 40.82
C MET A 499 -7.76 8.48 40.84
N GLU A 500 -7.38 7.96 42.02
CA GLU A 500 -6.90 6.58 42.19
C GLU A 500 -8.01 5.58 41.81
N ASN A 501 -9.23 5.76 42.34
CA ASN A 501 -10.36 4.88 42.05
C ASN A 501 -10.81 4.97 40.59
N ILE A 502 -10.85 6.16 40.01
CA ILE A 502 -11.14 6.36 38.58
C ILE A 502 -10.09 5.62 37.74
N SER A 503 -8.80 5.77 38.08
CA SER A 503 -7.71 5.11 37.36
C SER A 503 -7.74 3.60 37.52
N ALA A 504 -8.10 3.07 38.69
CA ALA A 504 -8.27 1.63 38.91
C ALA A 504 -9.40 1.06 38.02
N VAL A 505 -10.53 1.76 37.91
CA VAL A 505 -11.64 1.34 37.01
C VAL A 505 -11.18 1.26 35.56
N PHE A 506 -10.50 2.30 35.06
CA PHE A 506 -10.03 2.31 33.69
C PHE A 506 -8.89 1.30 33.45
N GLY A 507 -7.97 1.15 34.39
CA GLY A 507 -6.89 0.17 34.32
C GLY A 507 -7.42 -1.26 34.27
N ASP A 508 -8.42 -1.58 35.10
CA ASP A 508 -9.07 -2.89 35.13
C ASP A 508 -9.90 -3.15 33.86
N PHE A 509 -10.71 -2.17 33.42
CA PHE A 509 -11.54 -2.32 32.23
C PHE A 509 -10.71 -2.43 30.94
N ILE A 510 -9.75 -1.53 30.74
CA ILE A 510 -8.87 -1.56 29.56
C ILE A 510 -8.00 -2.83 29.61
N GLY A 511 -7.51 -3.19 30.79
CA GLY A 511 -6.74 -4.42 31.02
C GLY A 511 -7.53 -5.68 30.64
N GLY A 512 -8.79 -5.81 31.08
CA GLY A 512 -9.64 -6.96 30.80
C GLY A 512 -10.05 -7.10 29.34
N VAL A 513 -10.36 -5.99 28.67
CA VAL A 513 -10.60 -5.98 27.22
C VAL A 513 -9.33 -6.40 26.47
N THR A 514 -8.16 -5.90 26.90
CA THR A 514 -6.87 -6.22 26.29
C THR A 514 -6.50 -7.69 26.48
N LEU A 515 -6.65 -8.22 27.70
CA LEU A 515 -6.39 -9.61 28.06
C LEU A 515 -7.14 -10.56 27.13
N THR A 516 -8.47 -10.52 27.20
CA THR A 516 -9.31 -11.48 26.49
C THR A 516 -9.37 -11.21 24.99
N GLY A 517 -9.39 -9.94 24.58
CA GLY A 517 -9.34 -9.57 23.17
C GLY A 517 -8.07 -10.10 22.50
N SER A 518 -6.92 -9.98 23.16
CA SER A 518 -5.66 -10.47 22.60
C SER A 518 -5.57 -12.00 22.61
N LEU A 519 -6.18 -12.70 23.57
CA LEU A 519 -6.31 -14.16 23.55
C LEU A 519 -7.18 -14.65 22.39
N VAL A 520 -8.29 -13.96 22.08
CA VAL A 520 -9.11 -14.27 20.91
C VAL A 520 -8.35 -14.00 19.60
N ALA A 521 -7.61 -12.89 19.53
CA ALA A 521 -6.76 -12.59 18.38
C ALA A 521 -5.69 -13.68 18.20
N TYR A 522 -5.02 -14.10 19.28
CA TYR A 522 -4.08 -15.23 19.28
C TYR A 522 -4.73 -16.48 18.69
N GLY A 523 -5.88 -16.92 19.24
CA GLY A 523 -6.55 -18.15 18.81
C GLY A 523 -6.95 -18.10 17.33
N LYS A 524 -7.43 -16.95 16.83
CA LYS A 524 -7.79 -16.78 15.42
C LYS A 524 -6.58 -16.78 14.49
N LEU A 525 -5.47 -16.17 14.89
CA LEU A 525 -4.24 -16.13 14.09
C LEU A 525 -3.53 -17.48 14.06
N ASN A 526 -3.54 -18.20 15.19
CA ASN A 526 -2.95 -19.53 15.33
C ASN A 526 -3.80 -20.62 14.62
N GLY A 527 -5.11 -20.37 14.46
CA GLY A 527 -6.04 -21.31 13.84
C GLY A 527 -6.79 -22.19 14.84
N ASP A 528 -6.62 -21.94 16.14
CA ASP A 528 -7.36 -22.61 17.23
C ASP A 528 -8.83 -22.16 17.27
N LEU A 529 -9.11 -20.94 16.79
CA LEU A 529 -10.44 -20.37 16.64
C LEU A 529 -10.76 -20.10 15.17
N SER A 530 -12.05 -20.11 14.82
CA SER A 530 -12.51 -19.78 13.46
C SER A 530 -12.12 -18.35 13.09
N SER A 531 -11.57 -18.17 11.89
CA SER A 531 -11.25 -16.86 11.32
C SER A 531 -12.48 -16.06 10.88
N LYS A 532 -13.68 -16.68 10.88
CA LYS A 532 -14.93 -16.00 10.55
C LYS A 532 -15.33 -15.04 11.69
N PRO A 533 -15.93 -13.87 11.37
CA PRO A 533 -16.54 -13.00 12.38
C PRO A 533 -17.59 -13.75 13.19
N LEU A 534 -17.54 -13.65 14.53
CA LEU A 534 -18.61 -14.13 15.40
C LEU A 534 -19.86 -13.25 15.19
N ALA A 535 -20.96 -13.85 14.78
CA ALA A 535 -22.20 -13.15 14.50
C ALA A 535 -23.27 -13.49 15.54
N LEU A 536 -23.29 -12.74 16.66
CA LEU A 536 -24.36 -12.86 17.66
C LEU A 536 -25.59 -12.02 17.24
N PRO A 537 -26.82 -12.53 17.44
CA PRO A 537 -28.04 -11.75 17.26
C PRO A 537 -28.00 -10.49 18.12
N GLY A 538 -28.20 -9.32 17.51
CA GLY A 538 -28.19 -8.05 18.24
C GLY A 538 -26.82 -7.65 18.82
N LYS A 539 -25.69 -8.10 18.25
CA LYS A 539 -24.33 -7.79 18.74
C LYS A 539 -24.09 -6.32 19.11
N ASN A 540 -24.66 -5.37 18.36
CA ASN A 540 -24.50 -3.93 18.64
C ASN A 540 -25.22 -3.53 19.94
N TYR A 541 -26.38 -4.13 20.22
CA TYR A 541 -27.08 -3.95 21.49
C TYR A 541 -26.34 -4.61 22.64
N LEU A 542 -25.67 -5.75 22.42
CA LEU A 542 -24.80 -6.36 23.44
C LEU A 542 -23.61 -5.44 23.78
N ASN A 543 -22.97 -4.86 22.76
CA ASN A 543 -21.87 -3.90 22.96
C ASN A 543 -22.34 -2.64 23.70
N LEU A 544 -23.49 -2.09 23.30
CA LEU A 544 -24.09 -0.93 23.97
C LEU A 544 -24.49 -1.27 25.41
N GLY A 545 -25.09 -2.43 25.65
CA GLY A 545 -25.45 -2.92 26.98
C GLY A 545 -24.22 -3.11 27.86
N GLY A 546 -23.12 -3.62 27.30
CA GLY A 546 -21.84 -3.71 28.00
C GLY A 546 -21.30 -2.34 28.40
N LEU A 547 -21.33 -1.36 27.49
CA LEU A 547 -20.92 0.01 27.80
C LEU A 547 -21.79 0.65 28.89
N LEU A 548 -23.11 0.50 28.82
CA LEU A 548 -24.02 1.01 29.84
C LEU A 548 -23.81 0.33 31.20
N SER A 549 -23.56 -0.99 31.19
CA SER A 549 -23.23 -1.74 32.40
C SER A 549 -21.91 -1.29 33.01
N PHE A 550 -20.90 -1.01 32.18
CA PHE A 550 -19.64 -0.42 32.63
C PHE A 550 -19.87 0.92 33.32
N ILE A 551 -20.60 1.85 32.68
CA ILE A 551 -20.94 3.16 33.27
C ILE A 551 -21.68 3.00 34.61
N GLY A 552 -22.66 2.09 34.67
CA GLY A 552 -23.42 1.82 35.89
C GLY A 552 -22.57 1.24 37.02
N LEU A 553 -21.70 0.27 36.71
CA LEU A 553 -20.78 -0.32 37.68
C LEU A 553 -19.71 0.69 38.12
N THR A 554 -19.20 1.53 37.22
CA THR A 554 -18.31 2.63 37.58
C THR A 554 -19.01 3.60 38.52
N TYR A 555 -20.25 4.01 38.23
CA TYR A 555 -21.01 4.88 39.13
C TYR A 555 -21.16 4.24 40.51
N ALA A 556 -21.52 2.95 40.56
CA ALA A 556 -21.61 2.20 41.81
C ALA A 556 -20.25 2.14 42.54
N PHE A 557 -19.15 1.92 41.81
CA PHE A 557 -17.76 1.89 42.32
C PHE A 557 -17.18 3.27 42.73
N LEU A 558 -17.81 4.37 42.36
CA LEU A 558 -17.37 5.69 42.84
C LEU A 558 -18.23 6.21 44.01
N HIS A 559 -19.30 5.50 44.36
CA HIS A 559 -20.26 5.91 45.40
C HIS A 559 -20.44 4.88 46.53
N GLN A 560 -19.75 3.74 46.51
CA GLN A 560 -19.69 2.84 47.66
C GLN A 560 -18.96 3.50 48.84
N PRO A 561 -19.36 3.17 50.08
CA PRO A 561 -18.59 3.53 51.27
C PRO A 561 -17.26 2.78 51.30
N ASP A 562 -16.36 3.23 52.17
CA ASP A 562 -15.10 2.52 52.46
C ASP A 562 -15.38 1.07 52.85
N GLY A 563 -14.61 0.14 52.28
CA GLY A 563 -14.77 -1.28 52.55
C GLY A 563 -14.56 -2.19 51.34
N ILE A 564 -14.70 -3.48 51.60
CA ILE A 564 -14.39 -4.56 50.66
C ILE A 564 -15.41 -4.71 49.52
N ASP A 565 -16.59 -4.10 49.63
CA ASP A 565 -17.65 -4.19 48.61
C ASP A 565 -17.18 -3.64 47.25
N GLY A 566 -16.33 -2.62 47.27
CA GLY A 566 -15.73 -2.07 46.04
C GLY A 566 -14.87 -3.10 45.29
N ILE A 567 -14.26 -4.07 46.00
CA ILE A 567 -13.48 -5.16 45.36
C ILE A 567 -14.39 -6.00 44.47
N LEU A 568 -15.60 -6.34 44.96
CA LEU A 568 -16.56 -7.11 44.18
C LEU A 568 -17.00 -6.34 42.93
N ILE A 569 -17.32 -5.05 43.08
CA ILE A 569 -17.75 -4.21 41.94
C ILE A 569 -16.62 -4.11 40.90
N LEU A 570 -15.37 -3.91 41.35
CA LEU A 570 -14.22 -3.84 40.44
C LEU A 570 -14.00 -5.19 39.75
N CYS A 571 -14.04 -6.32 40.45
CA CYS A 571 -14.01 -7.64 39.83
C CYS A 571 -15.13 -7.86 38.79
N LEU A 572 -16.34 -7.34 39.03
CA LEU A 572 -17.44 -7.38 38.06
C LEU A 572 -17.15 -6.51 36.83
N ILE A 573 -16.51 -5.35 37.01
CA ILE A 573 -16.02 -4.50 35.90
C ILE A 573 -14.99 -5.28 35.08
N GLY A 574 -14.00 -5.91 35.71
CA GLY A 574 -12.99 -6.72 35.04
C GLY A 574 -13.59 -7.93 34.29
N LEU A 575 -14.57 -8.62 34.88
CA LEU A 575 -15.29 -9.72 34.22
C LEU A 575 -16.12 -9.23 33.02
N LEU A 576 -16.80 -8.09 33.16
CA LEU A 576 -17.52 -7.46 32.06
C LEU A 576 -16.56 -7.06 30.93
N ALA A 577 -15.42 -6.46 31.27
CA ALA A 577 -14.36 -6.10 30.33
C ALA A 577 -13.84 -7.33 29.59
N CYS A 578 -13.61 -8.44 30.30
CA CYS A 578 -13.24 -9.72 29.70
C CYS A 578 -14.31 -10.24 28.72
N ALA A 579 -15.58 -10.19 29.10
CA ALA A 579 -16.68 -10.59 28.21
C ALA A 579 -16.75 -9.70 26.96
N MET A 580 -16.58 -8.40 27.13
CA MET A 580 -16.54 -7.43 26.02
C MET A 580 -15.33 -7.66 25.11
N GLY A 581 -14.13 -7.94 25.66
CA GLY A 581 -12.94 -8.23 24.86
C GLY A 581 -13.13 -9.48 24.00
N VAL A 582 -13.69 -10.57 24.57
CA VAL A 582 -14.07 -11.77 23.80
C VAL A 582 -15.04 -11.43 22.68
N HIS A 583 -16.09 -10.67 22.97
CA HIS A 583 -17.14 -10.38 22.01
C HIS A 583 -16.70 -9.42 20.89
N LEU A 584 -16.03 -8.31 21.24
CA LEU A 584 -15.58 -7.28 20.30
C LEU A 584 -14.57 -7.87 19.31
N VAL A 585 -13.49 -8.50 19.79
CA VAL A 585 -12.48 -9.10 18.90
C VAL A 585 -12.98 -10.40 18.26
N GLY A 586 -13.85 -11.14 18.95
CA GLY A 586 -14.58 -12.27 18.38
C GLY A 586 -15.41 -11.88 17.17
N SER A 587 -15.98 -10.68 17.15
CA SER A 587 -16.79 -10.16 16.05
C SER A 587 -15.99 -9.64 14.84
N VAL A 588 -14.66 -9.60 14.92
CA VAL A 588 -13.80 -9.16 13.81
C VAL A 588 -13.30 -10.35 12.98
N GLY A 589 -13.28 -10.20 11.64
CA GLY A 589 -12.81 -11.23 10.73
C GLY A 589 -11.29 -11.41 10.75
N GLY A 590 -10.81 -12.57 10.32
CA GLY A 590 -9.37 -12.90 10.34
C GLY A 590 -8.49 -12.00 9.47
N GLY A 591 -9.01 -11.44 8.38
CA GLY A 591 -8.26 -10.49 7.54
C GLY A 591 -8.11 -9.10 8.16
N ASP A 592 -9.08 -8.69 8.99
CA ASP A 592 -9.04 -7.42 9.73
C ASP A 592 -8.30 -7.55 11.08
N MET A 593 -7.90 -8.77 11.46
CA MET A 593 -7.19 -9.05 12.71
C MET A 593 -5.91 -8.21 12.93
N PRO A 594 -5.10 -7.88 11.91
CA PRO A 594 -3.92 -7.03 12.12
C PRO A 594 -4.28 -5.67 12.73
N VAL A 595 -5.41 -5.09 12.33
CA VAL A 595 -5.93 -3.83 12.89
C VAL A 595 -6.28 -4.03 14.37
N CYS A 596 -6.98 -5.12 14.72
CA CYS A 596 -7.28 -5.44 16.12
C CYS A 596 -6.01 -5.55 16.98
N ILE A 597 -4.93 -6.16 16.49
CA ILE A 597 -3.68 -6.26 17.25
C ILE A 597 -3.11 -4.86 17.54
N THR A 598 -3.15 -3.94 16.58
CA THR A 598 -2.67 -2.56 16.80
C THR A 598 -3.55 -1.77 17.77
N VAL A 599 -4.87 -1.98 17.76
CA VAL A 599 -5.81 -1.39 18.72
C VAL A 599 -5.53 -1.90 20.13
N LEU A 600 -5.34 -3.22 20.28
CA LEU A 600 -5.02 -3.84 21.56
C LEU A 600 -3.62 -3.42 22.06
N ASN A 601 -2.67 -3.16 21.15
CA ASN A 601 -1.39 -2.53 21.51
C ASN A 601 -1.59 -1.10 22.04
N SER A 602 -2.50 -0.32 21.44
CA SER A 602 -2.84 1.00 21.97
C SER A 602 -3.45 0.88 23.38
N TYR A 603 -4.35 -0.08 23.58
CA TYR A 603 -5.00 -0.30 24.88
C TYR A 603 -4.00 -0.72 25.96
N SER A 604 -3.00 -1.53 25.63
CA SER A 604 -1.93 -1.86 26.58
C SER A 604 -1.24 -0.58 27.10
N GLY A 605 -0.94 0.38 26.20
CA GLY A 605 -0.40 1.68 26.57
C GLY A 605 -1.33 2.52 27.46
N TRP A 606 -2.62 2.60 27.13
CA TRP A 606 -3.59 3.33 27.95
C TRP A 606 -3.81 2.70 29.33
N ALA A 607 -3.70 1.37 29.44
CA ALA A 607 -3.71 0.68 30.72
C ALA A 607 -2.49 1.08 31.59
N LEU A 608 -1.30 1.22 31.00
CA LEU A 608 -0.12 1.76 31.71
C LEU A 608 -0.30 3.23 32.13
N VAL A 609 -1.00 4.05 31.32
CA VAL A 609 -1.33 5.44 31.73
C VAL A 609 -2.23 5.43 32.95
N ALA A 610 -3.28 4.59 32.95
CA ALA A 610 -4.15 4.42 34.10
C ALA A 610 -3.37 3.93 35.34
N GLU A 611 -2.49 2.95 35.18
CA GLU A 611 -1.59 2.49 36.26
C GLU A 611 -0.63 3.59 36.73
N GLY A 612 -0.17 4.45 35.82
CA GLY A 612 0.66 5.62 36.12
C GLY A 612 -0.06 6.66 36.96
N PHE A 613 -1.32 6.95 36.67
CA PHE A 613 -2.15 7.83 37.51
C PHE A 613 -2.50 7.16 38.85
N LEU A 614 -2.88 5.89 38.84
CA LEU A 614 -3.20 5.09 40.02
C LEU A 614 -2.04 5.07 41.04
N LEU A 615 -0.82 4.83 40.55
CA LEU A 615 0.36 4.71 41.42
C LEU A 615 1.15 6.01 41.57
N ASN A 616 0.69 7.09 40.92
CA ASN A 616 1.37 8.38 40.85
C ASN A 616 2.82 8.23 40.31
N SER A 617 2.98 7.48 39.23
CA SER A 617 4.25 7.14 38.58
C SER A 617 4.40 7.84 37.24
N ALA A 618 5.36 8.77 37.17
CA ALA A 618 5.67 9.49 35.94
C ALA A 618 6.20 8.57 34.83
N VAL A 619 7.04 7.59 35.18
CA VAL A 619 7.64 6.67 34.21
C VAL A 619 6.58 5.80 33.50
N LEU A 620 5.61 5.27 34.25
CA LEU A 620 4.47 4.53 33.69
C LEU A 620 3.60 5.42 32.80
N THR A 621 3.38 6.67 33.22
CA THR A 621 2.59 7.64 32.43
C THR A 621 3.28 7.98 31.10
N ILE A 622 4.59 8.22 31.10
CA ILE A 622 5.36 8.52 29.88
C ILE A 622 5.32 7.34 28.92
N VAL A 623 5.65 6.15 29.43
CA VAL A 623 5.77 4.95 28.62
C VAL A 623 4.40 4.47 28.13
N GLY A 624 3.38 4.52 28.98
CA GLY A 624 2.01 4.22 28.60
C GLY A 624 1.50 5.15 27.50
N SER A 625 1.74 6.46 27.63
CA SER A 625 1.33 7.44 26.60
C SER A 625 2.02 7.14 25.27
N LEU A 626 3.33 6.91 25.31
CA LEU A 626 4.15 6.57 24.13
C LEU A 626 3.58 5.34 23.38
N ILE A 627 3.27 4.27 24.10
CA ILE A 627 2.72 3.03 23.52
C ILE A 627 1.28 3.25 23.03
N GLY A 628 0.46 3.96 23.81
CA GLY A 628 -0.94 4.24 23.48
C GLY A 628 -1.08 4.99 22.16
N PHE A 629 -0.33 6.08 22.00
CA PHE A 629 -0.28 6.83 20.75
C PHE A 629 0.34 6.01 19.61
N SER A 630 1.38 5.22 19.88
CA SER A 630 2.00 4.34 18.87
C SER A 630 1.02 3.35 18.27
N GLY A 631 0.28 2.63 19.13
CA GLY A 631 -0.75 1.69 18.69
C GLY A 631 -1.85 2.39 17.88
N GLY A 632 -2.32 3.56 18.33
CA GLY A 632 -3.36 4.33 17.64
C GLY A 632 -2.94 4.82 16.25
N ILE A 633 -1.69 5.27 16.09
CA ILE A 633 -1.14 5.69 14.79
C ILE A 633 -1.00 4.49 13.86
N LEU A 634 -0.46 3.36 14.35
CA LEU A 634 -0.37 2.13 13.57
C LEU A 634 -1.76 1.64 13.12
N THR A 635 -2.76 1.72 14.01
CA THR A 635 -4.15 1.42 13.66
C THR A 635 -4.63 2.32 12.52
N LYS A 636 -4.36 3.62 12.59
CA LYS A 636 -4.72 4.57 11.53
C LYS A 636 -4.03 4.24 10.21
N ILE A 637 -2.72 3.98 10.21
CA ILE A 637 -1.96 3.63 9.00
C ILE A 637 -2.54 2.36 8.35
N MET A 638 -2.91 1.35 9.15
CA MET A 638 -3.53 0.13 8.63
C MET A 638 -4.94 0.36 8.10
N CYS A 639 -5.76 1.16 8.80
CA CYS A 639 -7.10 1.54 8.35
C CYS A 639 -7.07 2.31 7.03
N ASP A 640 -6.19 3.31 6.92
CA ASP A 640 -5.98 4.11 5.72
C ASP A 640 -5.46 3.23 4.56
N GLY A 641 -4.53 2.31 4.83
CA GLY A 641 -4.02 1.34 3.84
C GLY A 641 -5.05 0.29 3.36
N MET A 642 -6.17 0.14 4.08
CA MET A 642 -7.30 -0.70 3.67
C MET A 642 -8.48 0.11 3.12
N ASN A 643 -8.39 1.45 3.16
CA ASN A 643 -9.51 2.36 2.96
C ASN A 643 -10.76 1.99 3.79
N ARG A 644 -10.56 1.61 5.06
CA ARG A 644 -11.64 1.27 5.98
C ARG A 644 -11.57 2.11 7.24
N ASP A 645 -12.72 2.57 7.69
CA ASP A 645 -12.82 3.31 8.95
C ASP A 645 -12.66 2.37 10.17
N ILE A 646 -12.02 2.87 11.22
CA ILE A 646 -11.73 2.12 12.45
C ILE A 646 -13.01 1.58 13.12
N PHE A 647 -14.11 2.34 13.10
CA PHE A 647 -15.38 1.91 13.68
C PHE A 647 -15.98 0.75 12.87
N ASN A 648 -15.85 0.79 11.55
CA ASN A 648 -16.30 -0.29 10.67
C ASN A 648 -15.50 -1.58 10.90
N VAL A 649 -14.22 -1.47 11.26
CA VAL A 649 -13.37 -2.61 11.58
C VAL A 649 -13.69 -3.20 12.96
N ILE A 650 -13.77 -2.36 14.01
CA ILE A 650 -13.94 -2.83 15.40
C ILE A 650 -15.37 -3.30 15.68
N PHE A 651 -16.38 -2.54 15.26
CA PHE A 651 -17.77 -2.86 15.57
C PHE A 651 -18.44 -3.73 14.49
N GLY A 652 -17.74 -3.99 13.38
CA GLY A 652 -18.20 -4.82 12.28
C GLY A 652 -19.59 -4.39 11.81
N GLY A 653 -19.72 -3.21 11.20
CA GLY A 653 -21.02 -2.62 10.87
C GLY A 653 -20.94 -1.89 9.54
N TYR A 654 -21.86 -2.22 8.63
CA TYR A 654 -21.89 -1.82 7.21
C TYR A 654 -20.69 -2.37 6.42
N ALA A 655 -20.80 -3.65 6.01
CA ALA A 655 -20.46 -3.92 4.63
C ALA A 655 -21.19 -2.84 3.82
N ASN A 656 -20.45 -1.98 3.12
CA ASN A 656 -21.05 -1.22 2.03
C ASN A 656 -21.91 -2.25 1.31
N THR A 657 -23.22 -2.00 1.30
CA THR A 657 -24.20 -2.83 0.61
C THR A 657 -23.55 -3.23 -0.68
N VAL A 658 -23.25 -4.53 -0.81
CA VAL A 658 -22.60 -5.09 -1.98
C VAL A 658 -23.41 -4.55 -3.15
N VAL A 659 -22.88 -3.55 -3.84
CA VAL A 659 -23.49 -3.11 -5.08
C VAL A 659 -23.34 -4.34 -5.94
N ALA A 660 -24.48 -4.85 -6.38
CA ALA A 660 -24.59 -6.06 -7.16
C ALA A 660 -23.48 -6.05 -8.22
N GLN A 661 -22.82 -7.20 -8.37
CA GLN A 661 -21.91 -7.48 -9.47
C GLN A 661 -22.45 -6.78 -10.72
N GLY A 662 -21.63 -5.91 -11.33
CA GLY A 662 -21.95 -5.39 -12.65
C GLY A 662 -22.29 -6.57 -13.56
N GLU A 663 -23.31 -6.39 -14.41
CA GLU A 663 -23.84 -7.40 -15.31
C GLU A 663 -22.75 -8.34 -15.83
N ASP A 664 -23.00 -9.64 -15.72
CA ASP A 664 -22.15 -10.72 -16.21
C ASP A 664 -21.76 -10.46 -17.68
N THR A 665 -20.56 -9.92 -17.89
CA THR A 665 -20.01 -9.59 -19.21
C THR A 665 -19.48 -10.86 -19.88
N GLY A 666 -20.32 -11.88 -20.07
CA GLY A 666 -20.00 -13.11 -20.78
C GLY A 666 -18.86 -13.96 -20.18
N PRO A 667 -18.46 -15.06 -20.85
CA PRO A 667 -17.39 -15.93 -20.37
C PRO A 667 -16.05 -15.18 -20.35
N LYS A 668 -15.52 -14.93 -19.15
CA LYS A 668 -14.17 -14.39 -18.96
C LYS A 668 -13.16 -15.54 -19.00
N GLU A 669 -12.40 -15.65 -20.08
CA GLU A 669 -11.31 -16.62 -20.19
C GLU A 669 -10.02 -16.05 -19.59
N HIS A 670 -9.33 -16.84 -18.76
CA HIS A 670 -7.97 -16.52 -18.30
C HIS A 670 -6.93 -17.30 -19.11
N VAL A 671 -5.72 -16.76 -19.20
CA VAL A 671 -4.60 -17.44 -19.86
C VAL A 671 -3.74 -18.11 -18.80
N GLU A 672 -3.48 -19.41 -18.95
CA GLU A 672 -2.55 -20.14 -18.08
C GLU A 672 -1.15 -20.23 -18.69
N THR A 673 -0.14 -20.23 -17.83
CA THR A 673 1.26 -20.37 -18.22
C THR A 673 1.94 -21.50 -17.47
N SER A 674 3.16 -21.85 -17.87
CA SER A 674 3.95 -22.93 -17.26
C SER A 674 5.21 -22.38 -16.61
N VAL A 675 5.82 -23.17 -15.71
CA VAL A 675 7.11 -22.82 -15.09
C VAL A 675 8.19 -22.59 -16.14
N ALA A 676 8.21 -23.39 -17.21
CA ALA A 676 9.21 -23.28 -18.28
C ALA A 676 9.07 -21.98 -19.08
N ALA A 677 7.84 -21.60 -19.43
CA ALA A 677 7.54 -20.35 -20.13
C ALA A 677 7.80 -19.13 -19.23
N THR A 678 7.43 -19.22 -17.96
CA THR A 678 7.68 -18.16 -16.96
C THR A 678 9.18 -17.94 -16.77
N ALA A 679 9.96 -19.02 -16.62
CA ALA A 679 11.42 -18.92 -16.50
C ALA A 679 12.05 -18.25 -17.72
N GLU A 680 11.57 -18.56 -18.93
CA GLU A 680 12.06 -17.93 -20.16
C GLU A 680 11.75 -16.44 -20.22
N MET A 681 10.54 -16.03 -19.82
CA MET A 681 10.19 -14.61 -19.72
C MET A 681 11.10 -13.87 -18.72
N LEU A 682 11.38 -14.49 -17.57
CA LEU A 682 12.26 -13.89 -16.56
C LEU A 682 13.71 -13.75 -17.04
N CYS A 683 14.26 -14.75 -17.74
CA CYS A 683 15.61 -14.68 -18.30
C CYS A 683 15.76 -13.61 -19.38
N ASN A 684 14.67 -13.20 -20.04
CA ASN A 684 14.67 -12.19 -21.10
C ASN A 684 14.27 -10.79 -20.61
N ALA A 685 13.88 -10.64 -19.34
CA ALA A 685 13.49 -9.38 -18.74
C ALA A 685 14.70 -8.55 -18.28
N LYS A 686 14.55 -7.23 -18.15
CA LYS A 686 15.52 -6.34 -17.50
C LYS A 686 15.05 -5.90 -16.12
N GLU A 687 13.78 -5.59 -15.97
CA GLU A 687 13.17 -5.19 -14.70
C GLU A 687 12.07 -6.19 -14.30
N VAL A 688 12.24 -6.85 -13.17
CA VAL A 688 11.29 -7.82 -12.59
C VAL A 688 10.82 -7.32 -11.23
N LEU A 689 9.51 -7.33 -11.00
CA LEU A 689 8.92 -6.99 -9.70
C LEU A 689 8.20 -8.19 -9.11
N VAL A 690 8.50 -8.56 -7.87
CA VAL A 690 7.69 -9.51 -7.10
C VAL A 690 6.74 -8.74 -6.20
N VAL A 691 5.45 -9.06 -6.25
CA VAL A 691 4.47 -8.56 -5.28
C VAL A 691 4.07 -9.73 -4.37
N PRO A 692 4.70 -9.83 -3.17
CA PRO A 692 4.40 -10.90 -2.22
C PRO A 692 3.10 -10.65 -1.47
N GLY A 693 2.37 -11.73 -1.20
CA GLY A 693 1.24 -11.73 -0.29
C GLY A 693 1.32 -12.82 0.76
N TYR A 694 0.30 -12.88 1.63
CA TYR A 694 0.26 -13.85 2.72
C TYR A 694 0.30 -15.32 2.25
N GLY A 695 -0.18 -15.61 1.04
CA GLY A 695 -0.07 -16.94 0.44
C GLY A 695 1.38 -17.42 0.26
N MET A 696 2.31 -16.50 -0.02
CA MET A 696 3.75 -16.80 -0.10
C MET A 696 4.31 -17.24 1.26
N ALA A 697 3.93 -16.50 2.32
CA ALA A 697 4.34 -16.79 3.69
C ALA A 697 3.79 -18.15 4.18
N MET A 698 2.51 -18.42 3.91
CA MET A 698 1.86 -19.68 4.26
C MET A 698 2.52 -20.89 3.59
N ALA A 699 2.93 -20.76 2.32
CA ALA A 699 3.63 -21.82 1.61
C ALA A 699 5.11 -21.92 2.00
N ARG A 700 5.67 -20.92 2.71
CA ARG A 700 7.11 -20.77 2.98
C ARG A 700 7.94 -20.64 1.69
N ALA A 701 7.45 -19.84 0.74
CA ALA A 701 8.07 -19.65 -0.57
C ALA A 701 9.09 -18.49 -0.64
N GLN A 702 9.23 -17.69 0.43
CA GLN A 702 10.12 -16.51 0.47
C GLN A 702 11.59 -16.85 0.19
N GLY A 703 12.09 -18.01 0.66
CA GLY A 703 13.46 -18.44 0.44
C GLY A 703 13.76 -18.66 -1.04
N ALA A 704 12.85 -19.34 -1.75
CA ALA A 704 12.96 -19.59 -3.18
C ALA A 704 12.90 -18.30 -4.01
N MET A 705 12.06 -17.34 -3.60
CA MET A 705 12.01 -16.02 -4.25
C MET A 705 13.29 -15.21 -4.02
N GLY A 706 13.89 -15.30 -2.83
CA GLY A 706 15.19 -14.66 -2.53
C GLY A 706 16.34 -15.29 -3.32
N GLU A 707 16.34 -16.60 -3.47
CA GLU A 707 17.29 -17.34 -4.32
C GLU A 707 17.14 -16.95 -5.79
N LEU A 708 15.90 -16.93 -6.30
CA LEU A 708 15.59 -16.47 -7.66
C LEU A 708 16.08 -15.02 -7.89
N ALA A 709 15.83 -14.12 -6.94
CA ALA A 709 16.30 -12.74 -7.02
C ALA A 709 17.82 -12.62 -7.05
N SER A 710 18.52 -13.47 -6.28
CA SER A 710 19.99 -13.51 -6.27
C SER A 710 20.55 -14.00 -7.61
N VAL A 711 19.97 -15.05 -8.18
CA VAL A 711 20.39 -15.60 -9.48
C VAL A 711 20.16 -14.59 -10.61
N LEU A 712 18.98 -13.96 -10.67
CA LEU A 712 18.66 -12.97 -11.70
C LEU A 712 19.57 -11.73 -11.61
N ARG A 713 19.80 -11.21 -10.39
CA ARG A 713 20.68 -10.05 -10.19
C ARG A 713 22.15 -10.34 -10.50
N ALA A 714 22.60 -11.59 -10.36
CA ALA A 714 23.94 -11.99 -10.78
C ALA A 714 24.15 -11.92 -12.31
N HIS A 715 23.06 -11.87 -13.08
CA HIS A 715 23.06 -11.81 -14.54
C HIS A 715 22.49 -10.47 -15.06
N ASP A 716 22.68 -9.38 -14.31
CA ASP A 716 22.23 -8.02 -14.67
C ASP A 716 20.71 -7.84 -14.88
N ILE A 717 19.90 -8.77 -14.35
CA ILE A 717 18.43 -8.67 -14.35
C ILE A 717 17.98 -8.10 -12.99
N ASN A 718 17.40 -6.90 -13.01
CA ASN A 718 17.03 -6.19 -11.81
C ASN A 718 15.71 -6.71 -11.24
N MET A 719 15.79 -7.56 -10.22
CA MET A 719 14.62 -8.06 -9.49
C MET A 719 14.41 -7.29 -8.18
N LYS A 720 13.22 -6.74 -7.98
CA LYS A 720 12.79 -5.99 -6.79
C LYS A 720 11.54 -6.61 -6.18
N PHE A 721 11.22 -6.25 -4.94
CA PHE A 721 10.01 -6.66 -4.23
C PHE A 721 9.17 -5.42 -3.92
N GLY A 722 7.89 -5.43 -4.32
CA GLY A 722 6.94 -4.36 -4.02
C GLY A 722 5.98 -4.80 -2.92
N VAL A 723 6.11 -4.25 -1.73
CA VAL A 723 5.31 -4.63 -0.56
C VAL A 723 4.15 -3.66 -0.37
N HIS A 724 2.95 -4.21 -0.23
CA HIS A 724 1.77 -3.44 0.13
C HIS A 724 1.72 -3.25 1.66
N PRO A 725 1.36 -2.07 2.21
CA PRO A 725 1.38 -1.80 3.65
C PRO A 725 0.61 -2.83 4.50
N VAL A 726 -0.51 -3.34 3.98
CA VAL A 726 -1.34 -4.35 4.66
C VAL A 726 -1.13 -5.79 4.16
N ALA A 727 -0.08 -6.06 3.39
CA ALA A 727 0.24 -7.43 3.00
C ALA A 727 0.69 -8.26 4.22
N GLY A 728 -0.05 -9.33 4.53
CA GLY A 728 0.24 -10.24 5.63
C GLY A 728 -0.86 -10.28 6.69
N ARG A 729 -0.47 -10.68 7.89
CA ARG A 729 -1.31 -10.73 9.10
C ARG A 729 -0.81 -9.78 10.21
N MET A 730 0.16 -8.93 9.91
CA MET A 730 0.71 -7.92 10.81
C MET A 730 1.38 -6.81 9.98
N PRO A 731 1.34 -5.53 10.42
CA PRO A 731 2.02 -4.45 9.71
C PRO A 731 3.50 -4.78 9.50
N GLY A 732 4.01 -4.68 8.27
CA GLY A 732 5.42 -4.95 7.94
C GLY A 732 5.84 -6.42 7.95
N GLN A 733 4.90 -7.38 8.03
CA GLN A 733 5.24 -8.80 8.12
C GLN A 733 6.03 -9.28 6.89
N MET A 734 5.67 -8.83 5.69
CA MET A 734 6.38 -9.26 4.47
C MET A 734 7.84 -8.80 4.48
N ASN A 735 8.15 -7.59 4.95
CA ASN A 735 9.52 -7.09 5.06
C ASN A 735 10.37 -8.00 5.96
N VAL A 736 9.82 -8.45 7.09
CA VAL A 736 10.52 -9.36 8.02
C VAL A 736 10.76 -10.74 7.38
N LEU A 737 9.77 -11.29 6.67
CA LEU A 737 9.92 -12.60 6.03
C LEU A 737 10.89 -12.57 4.84
N LEU A 738 10.93 -11.47 4.09
CA LEU A 738 11.92 -11.26 3.03
C LEU A 738 13.33 -11.12 3.62
N ALA A 739 13.46 -10.38 4.73
CA ALA A 739 14.73 -10.28 5.45
C ALA A 739 15.20 -11.65 6.00
N GLU A 740 14.29 -12.46 6.53
CA GLU A 740 14.56 -13.86 6.93
C GLU A 740 15.05 -14.70 5.75
N ALA A 741 14.49 -14.50 4.56
CA ALA A 741 14.95 -15.13 3.32
C ALA A 741 16.29 -14.58 2.81
N GLY A 742 16.88 -13.60 3.48
CA GLY A 742 18.15 -12.99 3.10
C GLY A 742 18.04 -11.98 1.97
N VAL A 743 16.84 -11.48 1.66
CA VAL A 743 16.62 -10.41 0.69
C VAL A 743 17.09 -9.08 1.29
N PRO A 744 18.08 -8.39 0.70
CA PRO A 744 18.49 -7.07 1.14
C PRO A 744 17.34 -6.07 1.10
N HIS A 745 17.22 -5.25 2.14
CA HIS A 745 16.14 -4.24 2.24
C HIS A 745 16.14 -3.24 1.07
N GLU A 746 17.30 -2.97 0.46
CA GLU A 746 17.45 -2.11 -0.73
C GLU A 746 16.71 -2.67 -1.97
N TRP A 747 16.35 -3.96 -1.95
CA TRP A 747 15.59 -4.60 -3.01
C TRP A 747 14.08 -4.58 -2.73
N VAL A 748 13.68 -4.17 -1.53
CA VAL A 748 12.29 -4.13 -1.06
C VAL A 748 11.83 -2.67 -1.08
N LEU A 749 10.82 -2.41 -1.90
CA LEU A 749 10.20 -1.12 -2.09
C LEU A 749 8.76 -1.15 -1.57
N GLU A 750 8.30 -0.02 -1.05
CA GLU A 750 6.92 0.15 -0.64
C GLU A 750 6.01 0.48 -1.84
N MET A 751 4.69 0.32 -1.68
CA MET A 751 3.69 0.55 -2.74
C MET A 751 3.85 1.92 -3.44
N ASP A 752 4.07 2.98 -2.69
CA ASP A 752 4.18 4.35 -3.21
C ASP A 752 5.45 4.55 -4.05
N GLU A 753 6.47 3.71 -3.87
CA GLU A 753 7.72 3.74 -4.63
C GLU A 753 7.61 2.94 -5.94
N VAL A 754 6.82 1.86 -5.94
CA VAL A 754 6.67 0.99 -7.13
C VAL A 754 5.64 1.51 -8.13
N ASN A 755 4.52 2.06 -7.67
CA ASN A 755 3.42 2.48 -8.56
C ASN A 755 3.81 3.54 -9.61
N PRO A 756 4.65 4.57 -9.30
CA PRO A 756 5.08 5.55 -10.29
C PRO A 756 5.93 4.98 -11.43
N THR A 757 6.57 3.83 -11.23
CA THR A 757 7.52 3.24 -12.19
C THR A 757 7.02 1.94 -12.82
N MET A 758 5.78 1.54 -12.54
CA MET A 758 5.22 0.23 -12.92
C MET A 758 5.26 -0.04 -14.44
N GLU A 759 5.09 0.98 -15.28
CA GLU A 759 5.12 0.86 -16.75
C GLU A 759 6.51 0.46 -17.29
N ASN A 760 7.56 0.70 -16.51
CA ASN A 760 8.93 0.31 -16.87
C ASN A 760 9.24 -1.16 -16.51
N VAL A 761 8.37 -1.83 -15.75
CA VAL A 761 8.56 -3.22 -15.32
C VAL A 761 8.19 -4.18 -16.44
N ASP A 762 9.12 -5.08 -16.79
CA ASP A 762 8.90 -6.07 -17.86
C ASP A 762 8.01 -7.21 -17.41
N VAL A 763 8.27 -7.76 -16.22
CA VAL A 763 7.52 -8.89 -15.66
C VAL A 763 7.22 -8.65 -14.18
N VAL A 764 5.94 -8.73 -13.81
CA VAL A 764 5.49 -8.73 -12.41
C VAL A 764 5.10 -10.14 -12.00
N LEU A 765 5.73 -10.68 -10.96
CA LEU A 765 5.34 -11.94 -10.32
C LEU A 765 4.49 -11.63 -9.08
N VAL A 766 3.20 -11.90 -9.16
CA VAL A 766 2.30 -11.79 -8.00
C VAL A 766 2.27 -13.12 -7.26
N VAL A 767 2.87 -13.19 -6.07
CA VAL A 767 3.06 -14.45 -5.34
C VAL A 767 2.19 -14.49 -4.10
N GLY A 768 1.07 -15.21 -4.18
CA GLY A 768 0.15 -15.39 -3.03
C GLY A 768 -0.52 -14.11 -2.54
N ALA A 769 -0.61 -13.08 -3.38
CA ALA A 769 -1.39 -11.87 -3.16
C ALA A 769 -2.66 -11.87 -4.03
N ASN A 770 -3.71 -11.19 -3.58
CA ASN A 770 -4.92 -11.00 -4.39
C ASN A 770 -5.50 -9.59 -4.22
N ASP A 771 -6.05 -9.27 -3.04
CA ASP A 771 -6.77 -8.00 -2.83
C ASP A 771 -5.85 -6.77 -3.00
N VAL A 772 -4.59 -6.86 -2.56
CA VAL A 772 -3.58 -5.79 -2.67
C VAL A 772 -3.11 -5.48 -4.09
N VAL A 773 -3.55 -6.25 -5.09
CA VAL A 773 -3.28 -6.05 -6.52
C VAL A 773 -4.56 -6.08 -7.35
N ASN A 774 -5.72 -5.91 -6.71
CA ASN A 774 -7.01 -6.06 -7.37
C ASN A 774 -7.48 -4.73 -7.99
N SER A 775 -7.59 -4.67 -9.32
CA SER A 775 -8.01 -3.45 -10.02
C SER A 775 -9.47 -3.05 -9.74
N ALA A 776 -10.29 -3.94 -9.18
CA ALA A 776 -11.64 -3.62 -8.75
C ALA A 776 -11.68 -2.46 -7.74
N ALA A 777 -10.62 -2.27 -6.95
CA ALA A 777 -10.49 -1.16 -6.02
C ALA A 777 -10.56 0.22 -6.71
N GLN A 778 -10.21 0.30 -8.00
CA GLN A 778 -10.25 1.53 -8.80
C GLN A 778 -11.27 1.47 -9.95
N GLU A 779 -11.63 0.28 -10.44
CA GLU A 779 -12.49 0.09 -11.62
C GLU A 779 -13.96 -0.19 -11.26
N VAL A 780 -14.25 -0.73 -10.07
CA VAL A 780 -15.60 -1.21 -9.70
C VAL A 780 -16.14 -0.44 -8.49
N GLU A 781 -16.91 0.61 -8.78
CA GLU A 781 -17.53 1.47 -7.76
C GLU A 781 -18.43 0.67 -6.81
N GLY A 782 -18.23 0.86 -5.50
CA GLY A 782 -19.03 0.19 -4.47
C GLY A 782 -18.64 -1.25 -4.12
N CYS A 783 -17.57 -1.81 -4.70
CA CYS A 783 -17.02 -3.09 -4.25
C CYS A 783 -16.45 -2.99 -2.82
N ALA A 784 -16.23 -4.13 -2.16
CA ALA A 784 -15.79 -4.17 -0.75
C ALA A 784 -14.40 -3.53 -0.51
N ILE A 785 -13.59 -3.38 -1.55
CA ILE A 785 -12.25 -2.76 -1.53
C ILE A 785 -12.21 -1.45 -2.34
N TRP A 786 -13.37 -0.86 -2.66
CA TRP A 786 -13.43 0.38 -3.44
C TRP A 786 -12.63 1.50 -2.76
N GLY A 787 -11.74 2.15 -3.52
CA GLY A 787 -10.85 3.20 -3.04
C GLY A 787 -9.66 2.71 -2.21
N MET A 788 -9.49 1.39 -2.02
CA MET A 788 -8.30 0.83 -1.40
C MET A 788 -7.08 1.14 -2.30
N PRO A 789 -6.00 1.75 -1.76
CA PRO A 789 -4.73 1.81 -2.47
C PRO A 789 -4.26 0.40 -2.79
N VAL A 790 -3.78 0.15 -4.00
CA VAL A 790 -3.31 -1.17 -4.43
C VAL A 790 -2.03 -1.01 -5.26
N ILE A 791 -1.24 -2.07 -5.35
CA ILE A 791 -0.10 -2.09 -6.28
C ILE A 791 -0.67 -2.34 -7.69
N GLU A 792 -0.50 -1.37 -8.59
CA GLU A 792 -1.15 -1.30 -9.90
C GLU A 792 -0.48 -2.21 -10.95
N VAL A 793 -0.32 -3.50 -10.62
CA VAL A 793 0.47 -4.47 -11.39
C VAL A 793 0.05 -4.56 -12.86
N TRP A 794 -1.21 -4.29 -13.18
CA TRP A 794 -1.74 -4.32 -14.55
C TRP A 794 -1.16 -3.25 -15.47
N ARG A 795 -0.45 -2.25 -14.94
CA ARG A 795 0.27 -1.24 -15.75
C ARG A 795 1.62 -1.73 -16.28
N SER A 796 2.11 -2.88 -15.81
CA SER A 796 3.36 -3.47 -16.32
C SER A 796 3.17 -4.14 -17.68
N LYS A 797 4.28 -4.51 -18.33
CA LYS A 797 4.24 -5.19 -19.64
C LYS A 797 3.65 -6.61 -19.55
N LYS A 798 4.01 -7.36 -18.51
CA LYS A 798 3.46 -8.69 -18.21
C LYS A 798 3.26 -8.91 -16.72
N VAL A 799 2.18 -9.60 -16.37
CA VAL A 799 1.83 -10.00 -15.00
C VAL A 799 1.64 -11.51 -14.94
N ILE A 800 2.20 -12.15 -13.92
CA ILE A 800 2.09 -13.59 -13.70
C ILE A 800 1.60 -13.82 -12.27
N PHE A 801 0.42 -14.41 -12.13
CA PHE A 801 -0.14 -14.76 -10.82
C PHE A 801 0.23 -16.18 -10.42
N CYS A 802 0.98 -16.32 -9.33
CA CYS A 802 1.33 -17.59 -8.72
C CYS A 802 0.32 -17.90 -7.59
N LYS A 803 -0.68 -18.73 -7.87
CA LYS A 803 -1.75 -19.10 -6.91
C LYS A 803 -2.25 -20.53 -7.12
N ARG A 804 -2.96 -21.10 -6.13
CA ARG A 804 -3.45 -22.49 -6.17
C ARG A 804 -4.66 -22.71 -7.09
N SER A 805 -5.56 -21.73 -7.16
CA SER A 805 -6.81 -21.79 -7.93
C SER A 805 -7.30 -20.38 -8.25
N MET A 806 -8.36 -20.23 -9.05
CA MET A 806 -8.97 -18.94 -9.39
C MET A 806 -9.77 -18.28 -8.25
N GLY A 807 -9.81 -18.87 -7.05
CA GLY A 807 -10.58 -18.35 -5.92
C GLY A 807 -10.20 -16.91 -5.48
N GLY A 808 -11.16 -16.26 -4.81
CA GLY A 808 -11.04 -14.91 -4.27
C GLY A 808 -10.00 -14.76 -3.15
N GLY A 809 -9.79 -13.51 -2.75
CA GLY A 809 -8.88 -13.13 -1.66
C GLY A 809 -9.58 -13.18 -0.30
N TYR A 810 -9.21 -12.28 0.61
CA TYR A 810 -9.92 -12.12 1.87
C TYR A 810 -11.30 -11.48 1.66
N ALA A 811 -11.36 -10.48 0.78
CA ALA A 811 -12.62 -9.81 0.43
C ALA A 811 -13.60 -10.71 -0.35
N ASP A 812 -13.18 -11.93 -0.72
CA ASP A 812 -13.91 -12.88 -1.56
C ASP A 812 -14.44 -12.24 -2.86
N LEU A 813 -13.63 -11.33 -3.40
CA LEU A 813 -13.89 -10.65 -4.67
C LEU A 813 -13.12 -11.34 -5.80
N GLU A 814 -13.77 -11.43 -6.95
CA GLU A 814 -13.08 -11.73 -8.21
C GLU A 814 -12.11 -10.59 -8.54
N ASN A 815 -10.94 -10.93 -9.07
CA ASN A 815 -9.93 -9.95 -9.45
C ASN A 815 -9.96 -9.75 -10.98
N PRO A 816 -10.37 -8.57 -11.50
CA PRO A 816 -10.43 -8.33 -12.93
C PRO A 816 -9.07 -8.46 -13.62
N VAL A 817 -7.96 -8.30 -12.89
CA VAL A 817 -6.61 -8.45 -13.43
C VAL A 817 -6.36 -9.84 -13.99
N PHE A 818 -7.01 -10.89 -13.43
CA PHE A 818 -6.87 -12.27 -13.93
C PHE A 818 -7.26 -12.44 -15.40
N PHE A 819 -8.07 -11.53 -15.93
CA PHE A 819 -8.64 -11.60 -17.28
C PHE A 819 -8.10 -10.50 -18.21
N LYS A 820 -7.10 -9.73 -17.77
CA LYS A 820 -6.45 -8.70 -18.60
C LYS A 820 -5.46 -9.37 -19.57
N GLU A 821 -5.33 -8.83 -20.78
CA GLU A 821 -4.52 -9.41 -21.88
C GLU A 821 -3.02 -9.60 -21.52
N ASN A 822 -2.49 -8.74 -20.65
CA ASN A 822 -1.10 -8.82 -20.17
C ASN A 822 -0.90 -9.76 -18.97
N THR A 823 -1.93 -10.50 -18.56
CA THR A 823 -1.89 -11.35 -17.36
C THR A 823 -1.96 -12.83 -17.69
N GLU A 824 -1.11 -13.62 -17.02
CA GLU A 824 -1.08 -15.08 -17.12
C GLU A 824 -1.12 -15.73 -15.72
N MET A 825 -1.75 -16.89 -15.62
CA MET A 825 -1.93 -17.62 -14.37
C MET A 825 -0.94 -18.79 -14.30
N LEU A 826 -0.04 -18.78 -13.32
CA LEU A 826 0.82 -19.91 -12.98
C LEU A 826 0.20 -20.67 -11.80
N LEU A 827 -0.65 -21.65 -12.11
CA LEU A 827 -1.39 -22.38 -11.08
C LEU A 827 -0.53 -23.44 -10.38
N GLY A 828 -0.61 -23.47 -9.05
CA GLY A 828 0.10 -24.43 -8.23
C GLY A 828 0.27 -23.99 -6.77
N ASP A 829 0.85 -24.88 -5.96
CA ASP A 829 1.34 -24.50 -4.63
C ASP A 829 2.51 -23.53 -4.76
N ALA A 830 2.45 -22.39 -4.06
CA ALA A 830 3.38 -21.28 -4.24
C ALA A 830 4.84 -21.69 -3.97
N LYS A 831 5.08 -22.61 -3.04
CA LYS A 831 6.45 -23.10 -2.76
C LYS A 831 6.94 -24.01 -3.88
N LYS A 832 6.13 -24.98 -4.30
CA LYS A 832 6.51 -25.87 -5.42
C LYS A 832 6.78 -25.09 -6.70
N THR A 833 5.94 -24.12 -7.04
CA THR A 833 6.14 -23.29 -8.24
C THR A 833 7.36 -22.39 -8.10
N ALA A 834 7.58 -21.80 -6.93
CA ALA A 834 8.75 -20.95 -6.66
C ALA A 834 10.07 -21.72 -6.74
N ASP A 835 10.14 -22.90 -6.09
CA ASP A 835 11.31 -23.78 -6.10
C ASP A 835 11.61 -24.24 -7.55
N ALA A 836 10.58 -24.65 -8.30
CA ALA A 836 10.74 -25.08 -9.69
C ALA A 836 11.18 -23.93 -10.61
N LEU A 837 10.67 -22.72 -10.37
CA LEU A 837 11.04 -21.52 -11.13
C LEU A 837 12.50 -21.12 -10.87
N ALA A 838 12.92 -21.09 -9.59
CA ALA A 838 14.29 -20.81 -9.21
C ALA A 838 15.25 -21.84 -9.84
N ALA A 839 14.91 -23.14 -9.79
CA ALA A 839 15.70 -24.20 -10.41
C ALA A 839 15.81 -24.04 -11.93
N LYS A 840 14.70 -23.72 -12.62
CA LYS A 840 14.69 -23.60 -14.09
C LYS A 840 15.41 -22.35 -14.59
N VAL A 841 15.29 -21.23 -13.87
CA VAL A 841 16.04 -20.01 -14.18
C VAL A 841 17.54 -20.22 -13.98
N ARG A 842 17.93 -20.90 -12.89
CA ARG A 842 19.32 -21.32 -12.67
C ARG A 842 19.85 -22.16 -13.82
N GLU A 843 19.12 -23.22 -14.19
CA GLU A 843 19.49 -24.11 -15.30
C GLU A 843 19.70 -23.33 -16.60
N ARG A 844 18.88 -22.31 -16.88
CA ARG A 844 18.99 -21.51 -18.11
C ARG A 844 20.13 -20.49 -18.08
N LEU A 845 20.40 -19.85 -16.94
CA LEU A 845 21.40 -18.78 -16.85
C LEU A 845 22.81 -19.30 -16.55
N GLU A 846 22.95 -20.41 -15.82
CA GLU A 846 24.25 -21.00 -15.47
C GLU A 846 24.74 -22.08 -16.46
N GLN A 847 23.93 -22.48 -17.46
CA GLN A 847 24.36 -23.38 -18.55
C GLN A 847 24.89 -22.64 -19.79
N VAL A 848 24.96 -21.31 -19.76
CA VAL A 848 25.65 -20.45 -20.76
C VAL A 848 26.94 -19.95 -20.14
#